data_AF-A0A5N5QMP0-F1
#
_entry.id   AF-A0A5N5QMP0-F1
#
_cell.length_a   1.000
_cell.length_b   1.000
_cell.length_c   1.000
_cell.angle_alpha   90.00
_cell.angle_beta   90.00
_cell.angle_gamma   90.00
#
_symmetry.space_group_name_H-M   'P 1'
#
loop_
_entity.id
_entity.type
_entity.pdbx_description
1 polymer ?
#
loop_
_entity_poly.entity_id
_entity_poly.type
_entity_poly.pdbx_seq_one_letter_code
_entity_poly.pdbx_strand_id
1 'polypeptide(L)'
;MSAPPSPPPVQQDAPPVYDPASQANELDIALVAQPSSQELLITLHPPAEPKPVGEKIDGRRAPLDLCLVIDVSGSMDSEAPVPGEQDKNETTGLSVLDVVKHATRTIIETMSDDDRISIVTFSDSAEIMFPLTLMTKGNRSTVLNIVEGLCTKGRTNLWDGLKTGMNVLKTSTSTPASSSAFSFRKANQTPIQSSPEPATSTTSKRFSFFSSIGFGKRKQGAPPPSDKPALVGDVKMPLSPDTKGAARLEGPNRRLPAVFILTDGMPNVEPPRGHIPMFRSFLDSWPSDSPKPMVSTFGFGYQLNSRLLDEIADLGQGMYGFIPDSGMVGTVFVHAVANLMTTWATECVLDIEVVDEGSKFPTKVEVLGCLPVTPSSWGASVQVGDLQYGQSRDIVVKLPPQCFGNYARQAVNVIARYSPHTLAVGASAPRTTRSFERSHEVEGSVLLHHQVYRLSFVSAVSKLFQNSAKTAKTPPISGSEFEQLVANHTGNPILKDHEPSTALTSDISSQVIQGLGSQNWSRWGMHYIPSLARSHQRQQCLNFKDEGLQVYGRDSTLFTSTRDRIDQTFDSLPPPKPSLKNQPVYRPGKSAPATYVPLSSMSRYHSKFAPCFAGWCLVDTGDGQNVKVADLRRGSTVRTPNGSMRVANVLRTVCPNRVMDMCSIGRLAITPWHPMNYNGSWVFPTDVCEPKSTSCNYVYSILLEPSSDPETHMICIEGSWCVTLGHGCTDPVRNHAFLGNYARVVESMSRLDGFYDESGVVDSAGVARDQVTGLVCGFEPLKLENGAEVKLRTPLSLPHHTQSRPLPMQPNVLTAIRIHRRQSDQSIGFDPVPVSEAVERALNYSKSVILAVSLPSEDISTLLSVLPEGTGLLDDEHENSEAPARVNVLPFTRATYGRFIPALNAIIAFAHVKGFEHVLFQSVEVKIDPDSVKKMTELYVLVVGKAFDAHNFHQSSTGQVPTLVELTGRTCPWNTLAVWNLNKLARTGFLLTSETNTPPNSSAIEEAPTIALHQKLFPGQSRAILVRFGTEDGWGTAWNDPARAEWHARKLASKDTSAAAHIANIGLTGSTTMVEHVQIT
;
A
#
# COMPACT_ATOMS: atom_id res chain seq x y z
N MET A 1 61.88 7.73 48.36
CA MET A 1 60.60 7.39 47.70
C MET A 1 60.23 8.54 46.79
N SER A 2 59.73 8.26 45.60
CA SER A 2 59.32 9.26 44.61
C SER A 2 57.96 8.87 44.04
N ALA A 3 57.12 9.86 43.72
CA ALA A 3 55.77 9.62 43.21
C ALA A 3 55.78 8.99 41.81
N PRO A 4 54.73 8.22 41.43
CA PRO A 4 54.61 7.65 40.09
C PRO A 4 54.38 8.74 39.03
N PRO A 5 54.71 8.48 37.75
CA PRO A 5 54.54 9.44 36.67
C PRO A 5 53.07 9.71 36.34
N SER A 6 52.78 10.94 35.92
CA SER A 6 51.46 11.35 35.41
C SER A 6 51.05 10.55 34.16
N PRO A 7 49.74 10.32 33.93
CA PRO A 7 49.26 9.79 32.66
C PRO A 7 49.57 10.75 31.50
N PRO A 8 49.66 10.25 30.25
CA PRO A 8 49.87 11.10 29.08
C PRO A 8 48.69 12.07 28.88
N PRO A 9 48.93 13.24 28.27
CA PRO A 9 47.86 14.18 27.95
C PRO A 9 46.86 13.54 26.97
N VAL A 10 45.57 13.79 27.20
CA VAL A 10 44.50 13.43 26.28
C VAL A 10 44.76 14.12 24.93
N GLN A 11 44.67 13.38 23.83
CA GLN A 11 44.80 13.97 22.48
C GLN A 11 43.73 15.05 22.30
N GLN A 12 44.12 16.19 21.73
CA GLN A 12 43.17 17.25 21.41
C GLN A 12 42.17 16.73 20.36
N ASP A 13 40.88 16.93 20.63
CA ASP A 13 39.73 16.42 19.88
C ASP A 13 39.51 17.17 18.55
N ALA A 14 40.58 17.32 17.77
CA ALA A 14 40.52 17.93 16.45
C ALA A 14 39.69 17.07 15.49
N PRO A 15 38.92 17.68 14.56
CA PRO A 15 38.28 16.92 13.50
C PRO A 15 39.37 16.17 12.68
N PRO A 16 39.15 14.89 12.32
CA PRO A 16 40.12 14.12 11.55
C PRO A 16 40.45 14.81 10.23
N VAL A 17 41.75 14.99 9.96
CA VAL A 17 42.22 15.78 8.81
C VAL A 17 41.87 15.09 7.49
N TYR A 18 41.08 15.77 6.66
CA TYR A 18 40.51 15.23 5.43
C TYR A 18 40.96 16.01 4.19
N ASP A 19 41.67 15.33 3.29
CA ASP A 19 41.94 15.80 1.93
C ASP A 19 40.62 15.85 1.12
N PRO A 20 40.25 16.96 0.45
CA PRO A 20 39.02 17.08 -0.33
C PRO A 20 39.05 16.40 -1.72
N ALA A 21 40.13 15.69 -2.09
CA ALA A 21 40.24 14.96 -3.35
C ALA A 21 39.02 14.04 -3.62
N SER A 22 38.26 14.38 -4.67
CA SER A 22 36.96 13.78 -4.95
C SER A 22 37.06 12.46 -5.72
N GLN A 23 36.27 11.47 -5.29
CA GLN A 23 35.86 10.35 -6.12
C GLN A 23 34.41 10.57 -6.56
N ALA A 24 33.99 9.89 -7.64
CA ALA A 24 32.61 9.95 -8.15
C ALA A 24 31.67 9.18 -7.20
N ASN A 25 31.19 9.86 -6.16
CA ASN A 25 30.38 9.27 -5.10
C ASN A 25 29.00 8.81 -5.61
N GLU A 26 28.52 7.70 -5.05
CA GLU A 26 27.21 7.12 -5.41
C GLU A 26 26.08 7.50 -4.46
N LEU A 27 26.43 7.97 -3.24
CA LEU A 27 25.49 8.58 -2.29
C LEU A 27 25.44 10.09 -2.52
N ASP A 28 24.26 10.63 -2.80
CA ASP A 28 24.00 12.08 -2.76
C ASP A 28 23.48 12.52 -1.38
N ILE A 29 23.66 13.80 -1.06
CA ILE A 29 23.21 14.43 0.19
C ILE A 29 22.48 15.73 -0.17
N ALA A 30 21.17 15.74 0.07
CA ALA A 30 20.35 16.95 0.04
C ALA A 30 20.26 17.57 1.44
N LEU A 31 20.23 18.89 1.50
CA LEU A 31 20.12 19.69 2.73
C LEU A 31 18.93 20.63 2.61
N VAL A 32 18.11 20.75 3.66
CA VAL A 32 17.01 21.73 3.75
C VAL A 32 16.94 22.29 5.17
N ALA A 33 17.14 23.59 5.32
CA ALA A 33 17.21 24.28 6.60
C ALA A 33 16.01 25.20 6.86
N GLN A 34 15.58 25.30 8.11
CA GLN A 34 14.63 26.30 8.59
C GLN A 34 15.28 27.17 9.68
N PRO A 35 15.75 28.39 9.34
CA PRO A 35 16.42 29.27 10.28
C PRO A 35 15.59 29.63 11.52
N SER A 36 14.26 29.71 11.41
CA SER A 36 13.38 30.07 12.53
C SER A 36 13.41 29.05 13.69
N SER A 37 13.44 27.75 13.38
CA SER A 37 13.52 26.65 14.35
C SER A 37 14.94 26.12 14.57
N GLN A 38 15.93 26.67 13.85
CA GLN A 38 17.34 26.27 13.82
C GLN A 38 17.55 24.83 13.35
N GLU A 39 16.61 24.30 12.57
CA GLU A 39 16.57 22.90 12.14
C GLU A 39 17.17 22.72 10.75
N LEU A 40 17.94 21.65 10.56
CA LEU A 40 18.49 21.19 9.29
C LEU A 40 18.05 19.74 9.06
N LEU A 41 17.28 19.52 7.99
CA LEU A 41 17.07 18.20 7.39
C LEU A 41 18.29 17.87 6.52
N ILE A 42 18.83 16.68 6.75
CA ILE A 42 19.85 16.02 5.95
C ILE A 42 19.20 14.77 5.36
N THR A 43 19.01 14.75 4.04
CA THR A 43 18.48 13.59 3.33
C THR A 43 19.60 12.92 2.54
N LEU A 44 19.90 11.68 2.90
CA LEU A 44 20.81 10.81 2.18
C LEU A 44 20.03 10.10 1.07
N HIS A 45 20.54 10.14 -0.16
CA HIS A 45 19.95 9.49 -1.34
C HIS A 45 20.88 8.38 -1.88
N PRO A 46 20.68 7.11 -1.46
CA PRO A 46 21.33 5.96 -2.08
C PRO A 46 21.02 5.84 -3.57
N PRO A 47 21.85 5.13 -4.37
CA PRO A 47 21.51 4.78 -5.74
C PRO A 47 20.18 4.01 -5.80
N ALA A 48 19.41 4.19 -6.88
CA ALA A 48 18.13 3.52 -7.06
C ALA A 48 18.26 2.00 -7.25
N GLU A 49 19.23 1.56 -8.05
CA GLU A 49 19.44 0.15 -8.43
C GLU A 49 20.93 -0.22 -8.51
N PRO A 50 21.31 -1.52 -8.45
CA PRO A 50 22.69 -1.96 -8.58
C PRO A 50 23.25 -1.71 -9.98
N LYS A 51 24.37 -0.98 -10.08
CA LYS A 51 25.05 -0.75 -11.37
C LYS A 51 25.74 -2.03 -11.87
N PRO A 52 25.62 -2.39 -13.16
CA PRO A 52 26.31 -3.55 -13.73
C PRO A 52 27.82 -3.31 -13.84
N VAL A 53 28.63 -4.30 -13.45
CA VAL A 53 30.09 -4.22 -13.43
C VAL A 53 30.70 -4.98 -14.62
N GLY A 54 30.88 -4.27 -15.74
CA GLY A 54 31.53 -4.78 -16.96
C GLY A 54 30.61 -5.54 -17.92
N GLU A 55 31.19 -6.25 -18.89
CA GLU A 55 30.47 -6.94 -19.98
C GLU A 55 29.64 -8.16 -19.54
N LYS A 56 29.71 -8.55 -18.27
CA LYS A 56 28.88 -9.63 -17.72
C LYS A 56 27.70 -9.03 -16.98
N ILE A 57 26.50 -9.34 -17.46
CA ILE A 57 25.24 -9.06 -16.76
C ILE A 57 25.27 -9.81 -15.44
N ASP A 58 25.47 -9.08 -14.35
CA ASP A 58 25.11 -9.50 -12.99
C ASP A 58 24.86 -8.23 -12.14
N GLY A 59 23.75 -7.53 -12.45
CA GLY A 59 23.18 -6.48 -11.61
C GLY A 59 22.54 -7.06 -10.34
N ARG A 60 23.29 -7.87 -9.60
CA ARG A 60 22.84 -8.56 -8.39
C ARG A 60 23.00 -7.66 -7.17
N ARG A 61 22.09 -7.83 -6.21
CA ARG A 61 22.25 -7.33 -4.84
C ARG A 61 23.48 -7.93 -4.15
N ALA A 62 23.85 -7.37 -3.01
CA ALA A 62 24.86 -7.92 -2.13
C ALA A 62 24.56 -9.39 -1.74
N PRO A 63 25.57 -10.28 -1.72
CA PRO A 63 25.45 -11.62 -1.14
C PRO A 63 25.28 -11.56 0.38
N LEU A 64 24.33 -12.34 0.89
CA LEU A 64 23.92 -12.36 2.29
C LEU A 64 24.64 -13.46 3.10
N ASP A 65 24.98 -13.18 4.36
CA ASP A 65 25.45 -14.12 5.36
C ASP A 65 24.53 -14.05 6.59
N LEU A 66 23.46 -14.86 6.59
CA LEU A 66 22.38 -14.79 7.58
C LEU A 66 22.49 -15.90 8.63
N CYS A 67 22.57 -15.53 9.91
CA CYS A 67 22.40 -16.46 11.02
C CYS A 67 21.01 -16.34 11.62
N LEU A 68 20.20 -17.39 11.51
CA LEU A 68 18.94 -17.49 12.23
C LEU A 68 19.21 -18.07 13.62
N VAL A 69 18.85 -17.32 14.67
CA VAL A 69 18.98 -17.68 16.08
C VAL A 69 17.57 -17.98 16.60
N ILE A 70 17.22 -19.27 16.55
CA ILE A 70 15.87 -19.77 16.79
C ILE A 70 15.74 -20.19 18.26
N ASP A 71 14.77 -19.61 18.96
CA ASP A 71 14.35 -20.09 20.27
C ASP A 71 13.69 -21.47 20.13
N VAL A 72 14.15 -22.43 20.93
CA VAL A 72 13.54 -23.76 21.05
C VAL A 72 13.24 -24.10 22.50
N SER A 73 13.01 -23.09 23.34
CA SER A 73 12.58 -23.28 24.73
C SER A 73 11.17 -23.86 24.82
N GLY A 74 10.80 -24.38 26.00
CA GLY A 74 9.51 -25.04 26.21
C GLY A 74 8.26 -24.18 26.02
N SER A 75 8.39 -22.85 26.02
CA SER A 75 7.27 -21.93 25.75
C SER A 75 6.90 -21.87 24.26
N MET A 76 7.81 -22.20 23.35
CA MET A 76 7.59 -22.19 21.90
C MET A 76 6.61 -23.27 21.41
N ASP A 77 6.24 -24.23 22.27
CA ASP A 77 5.12 -25.18 22.07
C ASP A 77 3.74 -24.57 22.41
N SER A 78 3.67 -23.32 22.87
CA SER A 78 2.41 -22.61 23.05
C SER A 78 1.65 -22.46 21.72
N GLU A 79 0.31 -22.42 21.79
CA GLU A 79 -0.53 -22.19 20.63
C GLU A 79 -0.15 -20.88 19.94
N ALA A 80 0.17 -20.95 18.64
CA ALA A 80 0.36 -19.76 17.82
C ALA A 80 -0.99 -19.00 17.72
N PRO A 81 -1.07 -17.73 18.18
CA PRO A 81 -2.34 -17.01 18.15
C PRO A 81 -2.88 -16.88 16.71
N VAL A 82 -4.20 -16.94 16.59
CA VAL A 82 -4.93 -16.83 15.31
C VAL A 82 -5.49 -15.40 15.20
N PRO A 83 -5.45 -14.74 14.02
CA PRO A 83 -6.04 -13.42 13.83
C PRO A 83 -7.53 -13.37 14.21
N GLY A 84 -7.94 -12.28 14.87
CA GLY A 84 -9.34 -12.00 15.24
C GLY A 84 -9.61 -12.04 16.75
N GLU A 85 -10.89 -11.92 17.12
CA GLU A 85 -11.31 -12.00 18.52
C GLU A 85 -11.46 -13.46 19.00
N GLN A 86 -10.97 -13.74 20.21
CA GLN A 86 -10.83 -15.10 20.73
C GLN A 86 -12.13 -15.73 21.26
N ASP A 87 -13.31 -15.27 20.83
CA ASP A 87 -14.58 -15.81 21.30
C ASP A 87 -15.00 -17.11 20.61
N LYS A 88 -14.64 -17.28 19.34
CA LYS A 88 -14.68 -18.59 18.65
C LYS A 88 -13.63 -19.51 19.28
N ASN A 89 -14.07 -20.50 20.08
CA ASN A 89 -13.20 -21.40 20.82
C ASN A 89 -12.59 -22.48 19.90
N GLU A 90 -11.69 -22.06 19.02
CA GLU A 90 -11.09 -22.84 17.93
C GLU A 90 -9.55 -22.85 18.02
N THR A 91 -8.89 -23.80 17.37
CA THR A 91 -7.42 -23.89 17.33
C THR A 91 -6.94 -24.38 15.96
N THR A 92 -5.86 -23.81 15.45
CA THR A 92 -5.19 -24.34 14.24
C THR A 92 -4.30 -25.55 14.54
N GLY A 93 -4.06 -25.84 15.82
CA GLY A 93 -3.08 -26.82 16.27
C GLY A 93 -1.62 -26.44 15.98
N LEU A 94 -1.34 -25.22 15.51
CA LEU A 94 0.03 -24.74 15.33
C LEU A 94 0.64 -24.33 16.66
N SER A 95 1.89 -24.74 16.90
CA SER A 95 2.75 -24.10 17.89
C SER A 95 3.41 -22.83 17.35
N VAL A 96 3.90 -21.95 18.23
CA VAL A 96 4.77 -20.81 17.84
C VAL A 96 6.01 -21.33 17.09
N LEU A 97 6.57 -22.48 17.47
CA LEU A 97 7.68 -23.11 16.76
C LEU A 97 7.32 -23.52 15.32
N ASP A 98 6.12 -24.04 15.07
CA ASP A 98 5.66 -24.40 13.71
C ASP A 98 5.59 -23.18 12.79
N VAL A 99 5.13 -22.05 13.33
CA VAL A 99 5.12 -20.75 12.66
C VAL A 99 6.56 -20.27 12.36
N VAL A 100 7.47 -20.38 13.32
CA VAL A 100 8.89 -20.03 13.14
C VAL A 100 9.59 -20.91 12.10
N LYS A 101 9.29 -22.21 12.07
CA LYS A 101 9.75 -23.13 11.01
C LYS A 101 9.29 -22.68 9.63
N HIS A 102 8.03 -22.27 9.50
CA HIS A 102 7.50 -21.80 8.23
C HIS A 102 8.18 -20.50 7.77
N ALA A 103 8.29 -19.48 8.64
CA ALA A 103 9.03 -18.25 8.32
C ALA A 103 10.49 -18.52 7.92
N THR A 104 11.17 -19.41 8.65
CA THR A 104 12.52 -19.88 8.35
C THR A 104 12.61 -20.55 6.97
N ARG A 105 11.62 -21.35 6.60
CA ARG A 105 11.53 -22.00 5.29
C ARG A 105 11.36 -20.99 4.15
N THR A 106 10.51 -19.97 4.32
CA THR A 106 10.38 -18.87 3.35
C THR A 106 11.70 -18.13 3.11
N ILE A 107 12.50 -17.91 4.17
CA ILE A 107 13.85 -17.34 4.04
C ILE A 107 14.75 -18.26 3.19
N ILE A 108 14.82 -19.56 3.52
CA ILE A 108 15.68 -20.54 2.85
C ILE A 108 15.37 -20.68 1.35
N GLU A 109 14.10 -20.65 0.97
CA GLU A 109 13.69 -20.76 -0.44
C GLU A 109 13.95 -19.45 -1.22
N THR A 110 13.85 -18.28 -0.57
CA THR A 110 14.00 -16.97 -1.23
C THR A 110 15.44 -16.46 -1.37
N MET A 111 16.41 -17.06 -0.66
CA MET A 111 17.84 -16.83 -0.83
C MET A 111 18.35 -17.27 -2.22
N SER A 112 19.45 -16.68 -2.68
CA SER A 112 20.19 -17.10 -3.89
C SER A 112 21.30 -18.10 -3.54
N ASP A 113 21.82 -18.83 -4.53
CA ASP A 113 22.91 -19.79 -4.32
C ASP A 113 24.25 -19.12 -3.90
N ASP A 114 24.37 -17.79 -4.06
CA ASP A 114 25.51 -16.97 -3.59
C ASP A 114 25.43 -16.58 -2.10
N ASP A 115 24.26 -16.73 -1.48
CA ASP A 115 24.02 -16.43 -0.05
C ASP A 115 24.47 -17.60 0.85
N ARG A 116 24.79 -17.31 2.11
CA ARG A 116 25.05 -18.33 3.15
C ARG A 116 24.03 -18.22 4.28
N ILE A 117 23.54 -19.35 4.77
CA ILE A 117 22.72 -19.41 6.00
C ILE A 117 23.42 -20.22 7.10
N SER A 118 23.15 -19.87 8.35
CA SER A 118 23.42 -20.69 9.53
C SER A 118 22.15 -20.80 10.37
N ILE A 119 21.91 -21.97 10.97
CA ILE A 119 20.85 -22.18 11.95
C ILE A 119 21.50 -22.44 13.31
N VAL A 120 21.28 -21.52 14.25
CA VAL A 120 21.59 -21.68 15.67
C VAL A 120 20.28 -21.83 16.42
N THR A 121 20.17 -22.83 17.28
CA THR A 121 19.04 -22.96 18.22
C THR A 121 19.49 -22.68 19.63
N PHE A 122 18.66 -22.06 20.47
CA PHE A 122 18.97 -21.89 21.89
C PHE A 122 17.85 -22.36 22.81
N SER A 123 18.25 -22.93 23.95
CA SER A 123 17.36 -23.13 25.09
C SER A 123 18.08 -22.87 26.41
N ASP A 124 18.49 -23.90 27.19
CA ASP A 124 19.40 -23.71 28.34
C ASP A 124 20.79 -23.22 27.89
N SER A 125 21.18 -23.58 26.67
CA SER A 125 22.42 -23.18 25.99
C SER A 125 22.18 -23.15 24.47
N ALA A 126 23.10 -22.56 23.72
CA ALA A 126 23.02 -22.48 22.26
C ALA A 126 23.76 -23.62 21.54
N GLU A 127 23.24 -24.02 20.38
CA GLU A 127 23.72 -25.13 19.56
C GLU A 127 23.67 -24.74 18.08
N ILE A 128 24.78 -24.93 17.36
CA ILE A 128 24.86 -24.67 15.91
C ILE A 128 24.32 -25.91 15.19
N MET A 129 23.04 -25.87 14.82
CA MET A 129 22.35 -26.97 14.13
C MET A 129 22.75 -27.08 12.65
N PHE A 130 23.06 -25.95 12.01
CA PHE A 130 23.59 -25.90 10.65
C PHE A 130 24.64 -24.78 10.55
N PRO A 131 25.91 -25.07 10.20
CA PRO A 131 26.96 -24.04 10.11
C PRO A 131 26.76 -23.12 8.90
N LEU A 132 27.41 -21.96 8.89
CA LEU A 132 27.32 -20.96 7.82
C LEU A 132 27.73 -21.52 6.45
N THR A 133 26.75 -21.86 5.62
CA THR A 133 26.93 -22.65 4.39
C THR A 133 26.19 -22.03 3.21
N LEU A 134 26.79 -22.08 2.01
CA LEU A 134 26.20 -21.57 0.76
C LEU A 134 24.88 -22.27 0.41
N MET A 135 23.89 -21.51 -0.07
CA MET A 135 22.53 -21.99 -0.34
C MET A 135 22.36 -22.72 -1.68
N THR A 136 23.31 -23.58 -2.01
CA THR A 136 23.20 -24.49 -3.17
C THR A 136 21.97 -25.39 -3.06
N LYS A 137 21.44 -25.86 -4.19
CA LYS A 137 20.28 -26.77 -4.24
C LYS A 137 20.35 -27.99 -3.29
N GLY A 138 21.54 -28.57 -3.09
CA GLY A 138 21.71 -29.67 -2.13
C GLY A 138 21.64 -29.20 -0.67
N ASN A 139 22.32 -28.10 -0.35
CA ASN A 139 22.36 -27.54 0.99
C ASN A 139 20.99 -27.02 1.45
N ARG A 140 20.18 -26.45 0.54
CA ARG A 140 18.76 -26.10 0.78
C ARG A 140 18.01 -27.29 1.36
N SER A 141 18.04 -28.44 0.70
CA SER A 141 17.37 -29.66 1.19
C SER A 141 17.93 -30.14 2.55
N THR A 142 19.22 -29.98 2.82
CA THR A 142 19.81 -30.31 4.13
C THR A 142 19.28 -29.41 5.24
N VAL A 143 19.30 -28.09 5.07
CA VAL A 143 18.86 -27.15 6.11
C VAL A 143 17.34 -27.19 6.32
N LEU A 144 16.53 -27.39 5.27
CA LEU A 144 15.09 -27.58 5.39
C LEU A 144 14.74 -28.80 6.27
N ASN A 145 15.43 -29.93 6.09
CA ASN A 145 15.23 -31.13 6.91
C ASN A 145 15.62 -30.89 8.39
N ILE A 146 16.62 -30.04 8.65
CA ILE A 146 17.02 -29.65 10.02
C ILE A 146 15.94 -28.77 10.66
N VAL A 147 15.39 -27.80 9.90
CA VAL A 147 14.34 -26.87 10.37
C VAL A 147 13.03 -27.60 10.67
N GLU A 148 12.55 -28.44 9.75
CA GLU A 148 11.34 -29.26 9.97
C GLU A 148 11.50 -30.16 11.23
N GLY A 149 12.72 -30.66 11.46
CA GLY A 149 13.10 -31.51 12.58
C GLY A 149 13.37 -30.81 13.92
N LEU A 150 13.19 -29.48 14.04
CA LEU A 150 13.35 -28.79 15.32
C LEU A 150 12.23 -29.18 16.31
N CYS A 151 12.59 -29.31 17.57
CA CYS A 151 11.68 -29.58 18.69
C CYS A 151 12.05 -28.70 19.89
N THR A 152 11.07 -28.40 20.73
CA THR A 152 11.25 -27.70 22.00
C THR A 152 12.07 -28.52 22.99
N LYS A 153 12.79 -27.82 23.88
CA LYS A 153 13.60 -28.37 24.97
C LYS A 153 13.92 -27.26 25.97
N GLY A 154 13.72 -27.49 27.27
CA GLY A 154 14.39 -26.71 28.32
C GLY A 154 14.02 -25.21 28.42
N ARG A 155 14.99 -24.41 28.88
CA ARG A 155 14.84 -22.99 29.30
C ARG A 155 15.11 -21.97 28.17
N THR A 156 15.18 -20.68 28.50
CA THR A 156 15.28 -19.58 27.52
C THR A 156 16.51 -18.69 27.81
N ASN A 157 17.67 -19.07 27.26
CA ASN A 157 18.98 -18.41 27.41
C ASN A 157 19.33 -17.56 26.16
N LEU A 158 18.58 -16.46 26.01
CA LEU A 158 18.69 -15.51 24.90
C LEU A 158 20.12 -14.98 24.69
N TRP A 159 20.87 -14.74 25.78
CA TRP A 159 22.25 -14.27 25.70
C TRP A 159 23.19 -15.26 25.00
N ASP A 160 23.11 -16.56 25.33
CA ASP A 160 23.98 -17.57 24.72
C ASP A 160 23.61 -17.81 23.25
N GLY A 161 22.32 -17.71 22.90
CA GLY A 161 21.83 -17.70 21.51
C GLY A 161 22.41 -16.55 20.69
N LEU A 162 22.20 -15.31 21.13
CA LEU A 162 22.74 -14.08 20.50
C LEU A 162 24.26 -14.18 20.34
N LYS A 163 24.98 -14.49 21.42
CA LYS A 163 26.44 -14.61 21.42
C LYS A 163 26.91 -15.69 20.43
N THR A 164 26.23 -16.83 20.34
CA THR A 164 26.62 -17.92 19.44
C THR A 164 26.37 -17.54 17.98
N GLY A 165 25.21 -16.96 17.64
CA GLY A 165 24.93 -16.49 16.28
C GLY A 165 25.90 -15.43 15.79
N MET A 166 26.25 -14.45 16.65
CA MET A 166 27.29 -13.46 16.34
C MET A 166 28.66 -14.10 16.10
N ASN A 167 29.06 -15.11 16.89
CA ASN A 167 30.35 -15.77 16.70
C ASN A 167 30.43 -16.61 15.41
N VAL A 168 29.31 -17.16 14.91
CA VAL A 168 29.28 -17.85 13.60
C VAL A 168 29.61 -16.90 12.46
N LEU A 169 29.13 -15.65 12.52
CA LEU A 169 29.47 -14.64 11.52
C LEU A 169 30.90 -14.09 11.71
N LYS A 170 31.42 -14.07 12.94
CA LYS A 170 32.80 -13.65 13.26
C LYS A 170 33.89 -14.51 12.59
N THR A 171 33.61 -15.78 12.30
CA THR A 171 34.55 -16.68 11.59
C THR A 171 34.54 -16.52 10.06
N SER A 172 33.72 -15.63 9.50
CA SER A 172 33.58 -15.47 8.04
C SER A 172 34.72 -14.69 7.36
N THR A 173 35.53 -13.95 8.13
CA THR A 173 36.62 -13.08 7.63
C THR A 173 38.03 -13.63 7.88
N SER A 174 38.18 -14.69 8.69
CA SER A 174 39.48 -15.25 9.07
C SER A 174 39.89 -16.43 8.18
N THR A 175 41.03 -16.30 7.48
CA THR A 175 41.66 -17.38 6.71
C THR A 175 41.79 -18.66 7.57
N PRO A 176 41.40 -19.86 7.06
CA PRO A 176 41.39 -21.07 7.87
C PRO A 176 42.82 -21.59 8.16
N ALA A 177 43.38 -21.14 9.28
CA ALA A 177 44.52 -21.79 9.91
C ALA A 177 44.16 -23.25 10.25
N SER A 178 45.13 -24.15 10.07
CA SER A 178 44.92 -25.61 10.03
C SER A 178 44.12 -26.19 11.21
N SER A 179 42.92 -26.70 10.89
CA SER A 179 42.23 -27.84 11.52
C SER A 179 42.57 -28.14 13.00
N SER A 180 41.69 -27.73 13.92
CA SER A 180 41.49 -28.45 15.18
C SER A 180 40.00 -28.79 15.34
N ALA A 181 39.69 -30.05 15.64
CA ALA A 181 38.33 -30.58 15.52
C ALA A 181 37.52 -30.45 16.83
N PHE A 182 36.29 -29.96 16.74
CA PHE A 182 35.28 -30.11 17.78
C PHE A 182 34.36 -31.30 17.49
N SER A 183 34.06 -32.09 18.52
CA SER A 183 33.39 -33.40 18.37
C SER A 183 31.89 -33.30 18.64
N PHE A 184 31.08 -33.63 17.63
CA PHE A 184 29.64 -33.82 17.78
C PHE A 184 29.31 -34.97 18.75
N ARG A 185 28.26 -34.81 19.56
CA ARG A 185 27.62 -35.90 20.34
C ARG A 185 26.19 -36.09 19.86
N LYS A 186 25.78 -37.34 19.61
CA LYS A 186 24.37 -37.70 19.45
C LYS A 186 23.73 -37.90 20.82
N ALA A 187 22.51 -37.41 21.00
CA ALA A 187 21.69 -37.71 22.17
C ALA A 187 20.95 -39.06 22.01
N ASN A 188 20.83 -39.81 23.09
CA ASN A 188 19.87 -40.91 23.27
C ASN A 188 18.84 -40.50 24.34
N GLN A 189 17.64 -41.06 24.28
CA GLN A 189 16.49 -40.68 25.13
C GLN A 189 16.31 -41.55 26.40
N THR A 190 15.37 -41.11 27.25
CA THR A 190 14.68 -41.82 28.37
C THR A 190 15.42 -41.93 29.72
N PRO A 191 14.70 -41.98 30.87
CA PRO A 191 13.37 -41.42 31.19
C PRO A 191 13.30 -40.62 32.53
N ILE A 192 12.09 -40.21 32.93
CA ILE A 192 11.70 -39.22 33.97
C ILE A 192 11.73 -39.77 35.42
N GLN A 193 12.07 -38.93 36.43
CA GLN A 193 11.41 -38.99 37.76
C GLN A 193 11.49 -37.73 38.65
N SER A 194 10.31 -37.30 39.15
CA SER A 194 9.97 -36.61 40.43
C SER A 194 10.59 -35.27 40.90
N SER A 195 9.67 -34.36 41.27
CA SER A 195 9.77 -33.13 42.10
C SER A 195 10.06 -33.42 43.61
N PRO A 196 10.12 -32.44 44.57
CA PRO A 196 9.73 -31.01 44.51
C PRO A 196 10.66 -29.97 45.22
N GLU A 197 10.16 -28.73 45.26
CA GLU A 197 10.38 -27.57 46.16
C GLU A 197 10.92 -27.75 47.60
N PRO A 198 11.31 -26.65 48.34
CA PRO A 198 11.70 -25.29 47.89
C PRO A 198 12.86 -24.60 48.69
N ALA A 199 13.16 -23.35 48.28
CA ALA A 199 13.53 -22.18 49.13
C ALA A 199 14.99 -21.88 49.58
N THR A 200 15.16 -20.61 49.98
CA THR A 200 16.25 -19.99 50.77
C THR A 200 17.70 -19.91 50.21
N SER A 201 17.90 -18.88 49.38
CA SER A 201 18.83 -17.75 49.61
C SER A 201 20.37 -17.88 49.56
N THR A 202 20.97 -16.73 49.23
CA THR A 202 22.34 -16.25 49.57
C THR A 202 23.57 -16.84 48.85
N THR A 203 24.08 -16.02 47.91
CA THR A 203 25.49 -15.63 47.72
C THR A 203 26.58 -16.64 47.28
N SER A 204 27.33 -16.18 46.28
CA SER A 204 28.80 -16.28 46.15
C SER A 204 29.46 -17.55 45.57
N LYS A 205 30.07 -17.32 44.39
CA LYS A 205 31.47 -17.65 44.04
C LYS A 205 31.88 -19.11 43.74
N ARG A 206 32.51 -19.20 42.55
CA ARG A 206 33.77 -19.91 42.22
C ARG A 206 33.74 -21.40 41.77
N PHE A 207 34.15 -21.55 40.51
CA PHE A 207 35.26 -22.42 40.03
C PHE A 207 35.11 -23.97 40.03
N SER A 208 34.98 -24.47 38.79
CA SER A 208 35.99 -25.31 38.09
C SER A 208 36.13 -26.83 38.36
N PHE A 209 36.22 -27.56 37.23
CA PHE A 209 37.10 -28.74 36.98
C PHE A 209 36.71 -30.08 37.64
N PHE A 210 36.95 -31.26 37.04
CA PHE A 210 37.27 -31.69 35.65
C PHE A 210 37.10 -33.23 35.54
N SER A 211 37.21 -33.82 34.33
CA SER A 211 37.58 -35.25 34.06
C SER A 211 36.70 -36.41 34.60
N SER A 212 36.82 -37.69 34.17
CA SER A 212 37.04 -38.27 32.82
C SER A 212 36.85 -39.82 32.80
N ILE A 213 36.23 -40.37 31.75
CA ILE A 213 36.50 -41.68 31.07
C ILE A 213 36.48 -43.00 31.89
N GLY A 214 35.72 -44.02 31.42
CA GLY A 214 35.81 -45.43 31.88
C GLY A 214 35.12 -46.46 30.94
N PHE A 215 35.77 -47.60 30.65
CA PHE A 215 35.42 -48.58 29.58
C PHE A 215 34.43 -49.73 29.95
N GLY A 216 33.44 -50.02 29.09
CA GLY A 216 33.45 -51.20 28.17
C GLY A 216 32.84 -52.60 28.52
N LYS A 217 32.35 -53.30 27.46
CA LYS A 217 32.04 -54.79 27.31
C LYS A 217 30.77 -55.32 28.04
N ARG A 218 30.10 -56.45 27.69
CA ARG A 218 29.99 -57.39 26.51
C ARG A 218 28.78 -58.38 26.69
N LYS A 219 28.02 -58.71 25.62
CA LYS A 219 27.34 -60.03 25.31
C LYS A 219 26.27 -60.59 26.32
N GLN A 220 25.35 -61.55 26.04
CA GLN A 220 24.89 -62.31 24.84
C GLN A 220 23.47 -62.97 25.03
N GLY A 221 22.69 -63.16 23.93
CA GLY A 221 21.61 -64.18 23.76
C GLY A 221 20.15 -63.75 24.09
N ALA A 222 19.01 -64.18 23.48
CA ALA A 222 18.58 -65.08 22.36
C ALA A 222 17.37 -65.97 22.84
N PRO A 223 16.39 -66.45 22.02
CA PRO A 223 16.10 -66.27 20.58
C PRO A 223 14.57 -65.92 20.31
N PRO A 224 13.76 -66.45 19.32
CA PRO A 224 12.70 -65.67 18.61
C PRO A 224 11.30 -66.39 18.60
N PRO A 225 10.34 -66.23 17.64
CA PRO A 225 10.13 -65.30 16.49
C PRO A 225 8.79 -64.52 16.65
N SER A 226 7.85 -64.23 15.73
CA SER A 226 7.56 -64.46 14.29
C SER A 226 6.34 -63.60 13.87
N ASP A 227 6.11 -63.14 12.63
CA ASP A 227 7.01 -62.87 11.50
C ASP A 227 6.41 -61.77 10.56
N LYS A 228 6.14 -62.01 9.26
CA LYS A 228 5.83 -60.97 8.23
C LYS A 228 4.74 -61.41 7.22
N PRO A 229 4.23 -60.52 6.32
CA PRO A 229 4.93 -60.04 5.10
C PRO A 229 4.79 -58.50 4.86
N ALA A 230 5.49 -57.81 3.95
CA ALA A 230 6.72 -58.04 3.17
C ALA A 230 7.32 -56.66 2.73
N LEU A 231 8.51 -56.64 2.10
CA LEU A 231 9.32 -55.43 1.83
C LEU A 231 9.50 -55.12 0.34
N VAL A 232 9.52 -53.81 -0.02
CA VAL A 232 10.45 -53.15 -0.97
C VAL A 232 10.54 -51.66 -0.56
N GLY A 233 11.67 -50.97 -0.48
CA GLY A 233 13.10 -51.36 -0.58
C GLY A 233 14.00 -50.16 -0.26
N ASP A 234 15.25 -50.40 0.18
CA ASP A 234 16.13 -49.34 0.72
C ASP A 234 16.72 -48.38 -0.34
N VAL A 235 16.87 -47.10 0.03
CA VAL A 235 17.72 -46.13 -0.67
C VAL A 235 18.88 -45.70 0.24
N LYS A 236 20.10 -45.80 -0.31
CA LYS A 236 21.36 -45.74 0.44
C LYS A 236 21.96 -44.33 0.41
N MET A 237 22.07 -43.68 1.57
CA MET A 237 22.70 -42.36 1.71
C MET A 237 24.20 -42.40 1.36
N PRO A 238 24.69 -41.58 0.40
CA PRO A 238 26.12 -41.40 0.16
C PRO A 238 26.75 -40.50 1.24
N LEU A 239 27.92 -40.89 1.77
CA LEU A 239 28.68 -40.11 2.76
C LEU A 239 30.09 -39.79 2.25
N SER A 240 30.20 -38.67 1.51
CA SER A 240 31.46 -37.96 1.28
C SER A 240 31.18 -36.57 0.70
N PRO A 241 31.50 -35.46 1.41
CA PRO A 241 31.52 -34.14 0.78
C PRO A 241 32.72 -34.05 -0.16
N ASP A 242 32.48 -33.85 -1.45
CA ASP A 242 33.54 -33.73 -2.46
C ASP A 242 34.42 -32.51 -2.16
N THR A 243 35.61 -32.78 -1.62
CA THR A 243 36.58 -31.74 -1.21
C THR A 243 37.34 -31.14 -2.39
N LYS A 244 36.87 -31.38 -3.62
CA LYS A 244 37.41 -30.91 -4.90
C LYS A 244 36.41 -29.99 -5.61
N GLY A 245 36.01 -28.95 -4.90
CA GLY A 245 35.10 -27.90 -5.38
C GLY A 245 35.17 -26.58 -4.59
N ALA A 246 35.70 -26.61 -3.36
CA ALA A 246 35.89 -25.44 -2.50
C ALA A 246 37.08 -24.53 -2.90
N ALA A 247 37.26 -24.31 -4.20
CA ALA A 247 38.26 -23.39 -4.74
C ALA A 247 37.62 -22.55 -5.85
N ARG A 248 37.77 -21.22 -5.73
CA ARG A 248 37.29 -20.18 -6.66
C ARG A 248 35.78 -19.89 -6.64
N LEU A 249 35.35 -19.06 -5.70
CA LEU A 249 34.44 -17.92 -5.97
C LEU A 249 34.45 -16.87 -4.83
N GLU A 250 35.64 -16.50 -4.34
CA GLU A 250 35.79 -15.21 -3.64
C GLU A 250 35.75 -14.10 -4.69
N GLY A 251 34.57 -13.49 -4.86
CA GLY A 251 34.42 -12.24 -5.60
C GLY A 251 34.96 -11.05 -4.78
N PRO A 252 35.28 -9.91 -5.42
CA PRO A 252 35.85 -8.75 -4.72
C PRO A 252 34.89 -8.02 -3.77
N ASN A 253 33.60 -8.37 -3.80
CA ASN A 253 32.53 -7.66 -3.10
C ASN A 253 32.39 -8.09 -1.63
N ARG A 254 32.14 -7.11 -0.76
CA ARG A 254 31.83 -7.31 0.66
C ARG A 254 30.46 -7.98 0.83
N ARG A 255 30.35 -8.89 1.79
CA ARG A 255 29.10 -9.63 2.12
C ARG A 255 28.35 -8.96 3.25
N LEU A 256 27.03 -9.15 3.32
CA LEU A 256 26.18 -8.60 4.39
C LEU A 256 26.01 -9.60 5.54
N PRO A 257 26.63 -9.42 6.72
CA PRO A 257 26.33 -10.24 7.89
C PRO A 257 25.05 -9.78 8.60
N ALA A 258 24.14 -10.70 8.90
CA ALA A 258 22.92 -10.41 9.67
C ALA A 258 22.55 -11.55 10.63
N VAL A 259 22.03 -11.19 11.81
CA VAL A 259 21.50 -12.13 12.82
C VAL A 259 20.02 -11.82 13.04
N PHE A 260 19.15 -12.79 12.82
CA PHE A 260 17.72 -12.69 13.17
C PHE A 260 17.44 -13.58 14.39
N ILE A 261 16.97 -12.99 15.49
CA ILE A 261 16.60 -13.70 16.71
C ILE A 261 15.09 -13.91 16.74
N LEU A 262 14.63 -15.16 16.81
CA LEU A 262 13.21 -15.53 16.71
C LEU A 262 12.78 -16.16 18.06
N THR A 263 11.92 -15.51 18.85
CA THR A 263 11.64 -15.89 20.25
C THR A 263 10.25 -15.47 20.76
N ASP A 264 9.65 -16.21 21.69
CA ASP A 264 8.45 -15.83 22.45
C ASP A 264 8.77 -15.13 23.79
N GLY A 265 10.06 -14.94 24.10
CA GLY A 265 10.55 -13.67 24.61
C GLY A 265 10.54 -13.41 26.12
N MET A 266 10.38 -14.42 26.98
CA MET A 266 10.71 -14.33 28.42
C MET A 266 12.05 -15.01 28.75
N PRO A 267 13.21 -14.37 28.50
CA PRO A 267 14.49 -14.92 28.87
C PRO A 267 14.58 -15.11 30.38
N ASN A 268 14.72 -16.37 30.79
CA ASN A 268 14.72 -16.80 32.18
C ASN A 268 16.12 -17.24 32.66
N VAL A 269 17.15 -16.96 31.87
CA VAL A 269 18.57 -17.05 32.24
C VAL A 269 19.21 -15.67 31.98
N GLU A 270 19.41 -14.88 33.03
CA GLU A 270 20.10 -13.59 32.95
C GLU A 270 21.63 -13.76 33.05
N PRO A 271 22.43 -13.17 32.14
CA PRO A 271 23.89 -13.20 32.24
C PRO A 271 24.40 -12.24 33.35
N PRO A 272 25.64 -12.40 33.86
CA PRO A 272 26.09 -11.78 35.11
C PRO A 272 26.11 -10.23 35.20
N ARG A 273 25.93 -9.52 34.08
CA ARG A 273 25.83 -8.04 34.02
C ARG A 273 24.52 -7.57 33.37
N GLY A 274 23.55 -8.47 33.18
CA GLY A 274 22.37 -8.26 32.34
C GLY A 274 22.69 -8.32 30.84
N HIS A 275 21.67 -8.63 30.04
CA HIS A 275 21.79 -8.81 28.59
C HIS A 275 22.46 -7.61 27.86
N ILE A 276 21.97 -6.39 28.07
CA ILE A 276 22.40 -5.19 27.33
C ILE A 276 23.87 -4.78 27.60
N PRO A 277 24.35 -4.69 28.86
CA PRO A 277 25.77 -4.41 29.13
C PRO A 277 26.72 -5.52 28.63
N MET A 278 26.28 -6.77 28.60
CA MET A 278 27.03 -7.89 28.02
C MET A 278 27.12 -7.76 26.50
N PHE A 279 26.02 -7.40 25.82
CA PHE A 279 26.01 -7.24 24.37
C PHE A 279 26.85 -6.05 23.90
N ARG A 280 26.72 -4.88 24.55
CA ARG A 280 27.60 -3.73 24.27
C ARG A 280 29.08 -4.12 24.43
N SER A 281 29.46 -4.71 25.56
CA SER A 281 30.83 -5.19 25.80
C SER A 281 31.32 -6.25 24.80
N PHE A 282 30.43 -6.94 24.09
CA PHE A 282 30.77 -7.88 23.02
C PHE A 282 30.96 -7.16 21.68
N LEU A 283 30.11 -6.18 21.34
CA LEU A 283 30.25 -5.30 20.18
C LEU A 283 31.51 -4.42 20.26
N ASP A 284 31.91 -4.02 21.47
CA ASP A 284 33.17 -3.32 21.75
C ASP A 284 34.40 -4.22 21.51
N SER A 285 34.21 -5.55 21.55
CA SER A 285 35.22 -6.58 21.26
C SER A 285 35.12 -7.17 19.84
N TRP A 286 34.33 -6.53 18.97
CA TRP A 286 34.24 -6.92 17.57
C TRP A 286 35.48 -6.46 16.80
N PRO A 287 36.04 -7.27 15.88
CA PRO A 287 37.23 -6.87 15.13
C PRO A 287 36.94 -5.64 14.27
N SER A 288 37.81 -4.63 14.32
CA SER A 288 37.62 -3.35 13.62
C SER A 288 37.79 -3.45 12.09
N ASP A 289 38.28 -4.58 11.61
CA ASP A 289 38.48 -4.93 10.19
C ASP A 289 37.29 -5.71 9.59
N SER A 290 36.32 -6.12 10.42
CA SER A 290 35.25 -7.04 10.05
C SER A 290 33.89 -6.36 10.22
N PRO A 291 32.98 -6.38 9.22
CA PRO A 291 31.64 -5.78 9.34
C PRO A 291 30.93 -6.27 10.61
N LYS A 292 30.30 -5.35 11.35
CA LYS A 292 29.40 -5.70 12.45
C LYS A 292 28.10 -6.27 11.87
N PRO A 293 27.65 -7.47 12.31
CA PRO A 293 26.36 -8.00 11.90
C PRO A 293 25.21 -7.10 12.37
N MET A 294 24.27 -6.79 11.47
CA MET A 294 22.98 -6.24 11.87
C MET A 294 22.25 -7.30 12.71
N VAL A 295 21.77 -6.94 13.91
CA VAL A 295 20.94 -7.84 14.73
C VAL A 295 19.49 -7.33 14.77
N SER A 296 18.58 -8.14 14.25
CA SER A 296 17.13 -7.92 14.33
C SER A 296 16.49 -8.94 15.26
N THR A 297 15.44 -8.53 15.97
CA THR A 297 14.70 -9.35 16.95
C THR A 297 13.24 -9.47 16.55
N PHE A 298 12.68 -10.67 16.63
CA PHE A 298 11.30 -10.98 16.26
C PHE A 298 10.62 -11.66 17.44
N GLY A 299 9.69 -10.93 18.06
CA GLY A 299 8.93 -11.37 19.23
C GLY A 299 7.58 -11.93 18.83
N PHE A 300 7.31 -13.19 19.16
CA PHE A 300 6.05 -13.88 18.87
C PHE A 300 5.09 -13.89 20.07
N GLY A 301 3.81 -13.62 19.82
CA GLY A 301 2.76 -13.65 20.83
C GLY A 301 2.88 -12.56 21.89
N TYR A 302 2.18 -12.74 23.02
CA TYR A 302 1.91 -11.67 23.99
C TYR A 302 2.66 -11.80 25.34
N GLN A 303 3.74 -12.60 25.40
CA GLN A 303 4.54 -12.79 26.63
C GLN A 303 5.96 -12.24 26.48
N LEU A 304 6.11 -11.14 25.73
CA LEU A 304 7.41 -10.62 25.31
C LEU A 304 8.01 -9.61 26.30
N ASN A 305 9.29 -9.77 26.61
CA ASN A 305 10.12 -8.65 27.08
C ASN A 305 10.52 -7.74 25.90
N SER A 306 9.53 -7.14 25.23
CA SER A 306 9.74 -6.33 24.01
C SER A 306 10.75 -5.21 24.19
N ARG A 307 10.80 -4.58 25.37
CA ARG A 307 11.82 -3.56 25.69
C ARG A 307 13.24 -4.12 25.58
N LEU A 308 13.48 -5.36 26.02
CA LEU A 308 14.79 -6.00 25.87
C LEU A 308 15.07 -6.38 24.39
N LEU A 309 14.07 -6.83 23.65
CA LEU A 309 14.21 -7.17 22.23
C LEU A 309 14.53 -5.92 21.39
N ASP A 310 13.90 -4.78 21.70
CA ASP A 310 14.17 -3.47 21.11
C ASP A 310 15.54 -2.91 21.53
N GLU A 311 15.89 -2.95 22.83
CA GLU A 311 17.23 -2.55 23.32
C GLU A 311 18.36 -3.42 22.70
N ILE A 312 18.10 -4.68 22.33
CA ILE A 312 19.04 -5.53 21.55
C ILE A 312 19.08 -5.10 20.08
N ALA A 313 17.93 -4.88 19.42
CA ALA A 313 17.89 -4.45 18.04
C ALA A 313 18.49 -3.04 17.83
N ASP A 314 18.41 -2.17 18.83
CA ASP A 314 19.08 -0.86 18.81
C ASP A 314 20.59 -0.99 18.86
N LEU A 315 21.14 -1.68 19.86
CA LEU A 315 22.58 -1.95 19.94
C LEU A 315 23.12 -2.68 18.71
N GLY A 316 22.32 -3.59 18.14
CA GLY A 316 22.64 -4.34 16.94
C GLY A 316 22.35 -3.62 15.62
N GLN A 317 21.91 -2.37 15.66
CA GLN A 317 21.59 -1.55 14.47
C GLN A 317 20.62 -2.22 13.49
N GLY A 318 19.68 -3.03 13.99
CA GLY A 318 18.64 -3.71 13.22
C GLY A 318 17.22 -3.33 13.64
N MET A 319 16.27 -4.22 13.32
CA MET A 319 14.83 -4.04 13.52
C MET A 319 14.30 -4.87 14.69
N TYR A 320 13.33 -4.32 15.43
CA TYR A 320 12.51 -5.10 16.36
C TYR A 320 11.10 -5.27 15.75
N GLY A 321 10.72 -6.52 15.47
CA GLY A 321 9.42 -6.91 14.93
C GLY A 321 8.53 -7.57 15.98
N PHE A 322 7.34 -7.01 16.17
CA PHE A 322 6.27 -7.61 16.97
C PHE A 322 5.34 -8.45 16.08
N ILE A 323 5.15 -9.72 16.44
CA ILE A 323 4.32 -10.69 15.71
C ILE A 323 3.23 -11.18 16.68
N PRO A 324 2.09 -10.49 16.79
CA PRO A 324 1.03 -10.83 17.75
C PRO A 324 0.37 -12.19 17.47
N ASP A 325 0.29 -12.58 16.20
CA ASP A 325 -0.45 -13.73 15.70
C ASP A 325 0.16 -14.27 14.40
N SER A 326 -0.36 -15.43 13.98
CA SER A 326 0.05 -16.15 12.78
C SER A 326 -0.22 -15.43 11.45
N GLY A 327 -1.09 -14.40 11.43
CA GLY A 327 -1.32 -13.56 10.25
C GLY A 327 -0.21 -12.53 10.03
N MET A 328 0.27 -11.90 11.09
CA MET A 328 1.36 -10.92 11.03
C MET A 328 2.75 -11.52 10.71
N VAL A 329 2.88 -12.85 10.69
CA VAL A 329 4.15 -13.54 10.41
C VAL A 329 4.62 -13.26 8.99
N GLY A 330 3.76 -13.49 8.00
CA GLY A 330 4.09 -13.24 6.59
C GLY A 330 4.49 -11.78 6.40
N THR A 331 3.67 -10.87 6.92
CA THR A 331 3.87 -9.42 6.77
C THR A 331 5.23 -8.98 7.33
N VAL A 332 5.55 -9.34 8.58
CA VAL A 332 6.77 -8.90 9.27
C VAL A 332 8.04 -9.54 8.69
N PHE A 333 8.02 -10.82 8.36
CA PHE A 333 9.20 -11.47 7.77
C PHE A 333 9.46 -11.07 6.32
N VAL A 334 8.43 -11.00 5.48
CA VAL A 334 8.56 -10.60 4.07
C VAL A 334 9.26 -9.24 3.96
N HIS A 335 8.80 -8.26 4.74
CA HIS A 335 9.36 -6.91 4.71
C HIS A 335 10.76 -6.83 5.35
N ALA A 336 11.01 -7.50 6.47
CA ALA A 336 12.34 -7.50 7.10
C ALA A 336 13.41 -8.17 6.23
N VAL A 337 13.06 -9.26 5.53
CA VAL A 337 13.96 -9.95 4.60
C VAL A 337 14.14 -9.14 3.32
N ALA A 338 13.10 -8.47 2.82
CA ALA A 338 13.21 -7.57 1.68
C ALA A 338 14.17 -6.39 1.95
N ASN A 339 14.01 -5.69 3.08
CA ASN A 339 14.91 -4.60 3.48
C ASN A 339 16.37 -5.06 3.64
N LEU A 340 16.60 -6.27 4.15
CA LEU A 340 17.94 -6.86 4.25
C LEU A 340 18.52 -7.19 2.87
N MET A 341 17.72 -7.77 1.97
CA MET A 341 18.15 -8.07 0.60
C MET A 341 18.36 -6.82 -0.26
N THR A 342 17.72 -5.69 0.03
CA THR A 342 17.93 -4.42 -0.70
C THR A 342 18.98 -3.50 -0.08
N THR A 343 19.66 -3.91 1.00
CA THR A 343 20.79 -3.14 1.56
C THR A 343 21.90 -2.96 0.53
N TRP A 344 22.19 -1.70 0.21
CA TRP A 344 23.28 -1.28 -0.66
C TRP A 344 24.60 -1.15 0.11
N ALA A 345 24.54 -0.45 1.25
CA ALA A 345 25.70 -0.09 2.07
C ALA A 345 25.41 -0.25 3.57
N THR A 346 26.41 -0.70 4.32
CA THR A 346 26.34 -0.89 5.78
C THR A 346 27.13 0.17 6.53
N GLU A 347 26.92 0.22 7.84
CA GLU A 347 27.75 0.99 8.79
C GLU A 347 27.87 2.49 8.41
N CYS A 348 26.77 3.08 7.91
CA CYS A 348 26.72 4.49 7.57
C CYS A 348 26.81 5.36 8.84
N VAL A 349 27.78 6.26 8.86
CA VAL A 349 27.99 7.27 9.90
C VAL A 349 27.97 8.64 9.27
N LEU A 350 27.23 9.56 9.88
CA LEU A 350 27.05 10.93 9.43
C LEU A 350 27.73 11.87 10.42
N ASP A 351 28.90 12.39 10.05
CA ASP A 351 29.61 13.41 10.83
C ASP A 351 29.09 14.79 10.42
N ILE A 352 28.74 15.60 11.42
CA ILE A 352 28.20 16.95 11.24
C ILE A 352 29.14 17.90 11.99
N GLU A 353 29.99 18.57 11.22
CA GLU A 353 31.06 19.45 11.70
C GLU A 353 30.59 20.91 11.63
N VAL A 354 30.72 21.63 12.75
CA VAL A 354 30.43 23.07 12.85
C VAL A 354 31.75 23.81 13.00
N VAL A 355 32.21 24.43 11.92
CA VAL A 355 33.50 25.13 11.82
C VAL A 355 33.33 26.59 12.27
N ASP A 356 34.07 27.02 13.29
CA ASP A 356 34.08 28.40 13.80
C ASP A 356 35.50 29.00 13.71
N GLU A 357 35.69 30.00 12.85
CA GLU A 357 36.98 30.68 12.63
C GLU A 357 37.36 31.60 13.81
N GLY A 358 37.72 30.97 14.93
CA GLY A 358 38.20 31.61 16.15
C GLY A 358 37.66 31.03 17.45
N SER A 359 36.84 29.97 17.41
CA SER A 359 36.34 29.24 18.60
C SER A 359 35.66 30.15 19.66
N LYS A 360 34.76 31.03 19.19
CA LYS A 360 33.99 32.01 19.98
C LYS A 360 32.53 31.59 20.19
N PHE A 361 32.01 30.68 19.38
CA PHE A 361 30.60 30.26 19.37
C PHE A 361 30.46 28.76 19.67
N PRO A 362 29.34 28.31 20.27
CA PRO A 362 29.14 26.90 20.55
C PRO A 362 29.03 26.11 19.24
N THR A 363 29.65 24.94 19.19
CA THR A 363 29.60 23.99 18.06
C THR A 363 28.55 22.88 18.26
N LYS A 364 27.78 22.94 19.36
CA LYS A 364 26.85 21.88 19.77
C LYS A 364 25.76 21.63 18.72
N VAL A 365 25.75 20.42 18.16
CA VAL A 365 24.65 19.87 17.36
C VAL A 365 23.73 19.05 18.28
N GLU A 366 22.42 19.15 18.06
CA GLU A 366 21.40 18.28 18.68
C GLU A 366 20.69 17.46 17.61
N VAL A 367 20.44 16.16 17.85
CA VAL A 367 19.91 15.24 16.83
C VAL A 367 18.56 14.70 17.28
N LEU A 368 17.56 14.77 16.40
CA LEU A 368 16.18 14.40 16.72
C LEU A 368 15.94 12.88 16.54
N GLY A 369 14.94 12.33 17.24
CA GLY A 369 14.48 10.95 17.05
C GLY A 369 15.41 9.87 17.60
N CYS A 370 16.21 10.19 18.61
CA CYS A 370 16.94 9.21 19.45
C CYS A 370 17.90 8.27 18.69
N LEU A 371 18.46 8.69 17.56
CA LEU A 371 19.56 7.96 16.91
C LEU A 371 20.80 7.88 17.84
N PRO A 372 21.67 6.86 17.70
CA PRO A 372 22.90 6.80 18.48
C PRO A 372 23.89 7.89 18.02
N VAL A 373 24.26 8.79 18.93
CA VAL A 373 25.13 9.94 18.64
C VAL A 373 26.35 9.93 19.56
N THR A 374 27.52 10.17 18.96
CA THR A 374 28.73 10.56 19.70
C THR A 374 28.89 12.09 19.56
N PRO A 375 28.67 12.87 20.62
CA PRO A 375 28.95 14.30 20.60
C PRO A 375 30.46 14.54 20.64
N SER A 376 30.93 15.55 19.90
CA SER A 376 32.35 15.89 19.76
C SER A 376 32.54 17.41 19.89
N SER A 377 33.76 17.88 20.17
CA SER A 377 34.03 19.31 20.32
C SER A 377 33.82 20.10 19.01
N TRP A 378 33.90 19.44 17.86
CA TRP A 378 33.60 19.98 16.53
C TRP A 378 32.14 19.82 16.08
N GLY A 379 31.27 19.14 16.84
CA GLY A 379 29.88 18.89 16.44
C GLY A 379 29.33 17.55 16.91
N ALA A 380 28.91 16.68 15.99
CA ALA A 380 28.38 15.36 16.32
C ALA A 380 28.63 14.31 15.23
N SER A 381 28.79 13.05 15.65
CA SER A 381 28.83 11.87 14.77
C SER A 381 27.60 11.00 15.01
N VAL A 382 26.76 10.81 14.00
CA VAL A 382 25.47 10.09 14.08
C VAL A 382 25.58 8.72 13.43
N GLN A 383 25.21 7.65 14.15
CA GLN A 383 25.07 6.32 13.57
C GLN A 383 23.74 6.24 12.81
N VAL A 384 23.82 6.10 11.48
CA VAL A 384 22.64 5.99 10.59
C VAL A 384 22.32 4.52 10.29
N GLY A 385 23.33 3.64 10.31
CA GLY A 385 23.16 2.21 10.07
C GLY A 385 23.17 1.86 8.57
N ASP A 386 22.23 1.03 8.13
CA ASP A 386 22.24 0.47 6.78
C ASP A 386 21.38 1.26 5.80
N LEU A 387 21.89 1.45 4.58
CA LEU A 387 21.24 2.17 3.47
C LEU A 387 20.69 1.16 2.45
N GLN A 388 19.42 1.32 2.05
CA GLN A 388 18.76 0.46 1.05
C GLN A 388 18.71 1.14 -0.32
N TYR A 389 18.80 0.34 -1.39
CA TYR A 389 18.62 0.78 -2.77
C TYR A 389 17.28 1.51 -2.97
N GLY A 390 17.32 2.73 -3.51
CA GLY A 390 16.13 3.53 -3.79
C GLY A 390 15.33 4.00 -2.57
N GLN A 391 15.91 4.00 -1.35
CA GLN A 391 15.23 4.47 -0.13
C GLN A 391 16.03 5.59 0.54
N SER A 392 15.41 6.75 0.76
CA SER A 392 16.09 7.87 1.44
C SER A 392 16.31 7.59 2.93
N ARG A 393 17.30 8.27 3.52
CA ARG A 393 17.45 8.37 4.98
C ARG A 393 17.48 9.82 5.41
N ASP A 394 16.57 10.19 6.29
CA ASP A 394 16.28 11.56 6.67
C ASP A 394 16.63 11.77 8.15
N ILE A 395 17.66 12.57 8.39
CA ILE A 395 18.15 12.94 9.71
C ILE A 395 17.84 14.42 9.91
N VAL A 396 17.17 14.78 11.01
CA VAL A 396 16.99 16.19 11.39
C VAL A 396 17.88 16.52 12.58
N VAL A 397 18.61 17.63 12.48
CA VAL A 397 19.44 18.17 13.55
C VAL A 397 19.10 19.63 13.84
N LYS A 398 19.44 20.09 15.04
CA LYS A 398 19.48 21.51 15.40
C LYS A 398 20.90 21.99 15.46
N LEU A 399 21.15 23.13 14.81
CA LEU A 399 22.44 23.78 14.71
C LEU A 399 22.47 25.07 15.55
N PRO A 400 23.65 25.57 15.94
CA PRO A 400 23.77 26.89 16.54
C PRO A 400 23.17 27.98 15.62
N PRO A 401 22.50 29.01 16.16
CA PRO A 401 21.88 30.08 15.35
C PRO A 401 22.90 30.88 14.53
N GLN A 402 24.18 30.82 14.87
CA GLN A 402 25.28 31.42 14.12
C GLN A 402 25.62 30.69 12.81
N CYS A 403 24.99 29.56 12.50
CA CYS A 403 25.15 28.86 11.21
C CYS A 403 24.29 29.49 10.09
N PHE A 404 23.27 30.30 10.42
CA PHE A 404 22.22 30.70 9.48
C PHE A 404 22.29 32.17 9.06
N GLY A 405 21.75 32.46 7.87
CA GLY A 405 21.44 33.79 7.35
C GLY A 405 22.64 34.62 6.87
N ASN A 406 22.37 35.89 6.54
CA ASN A 406 23.33 36.83 5.93
C ASN A 406 24.60 37.11 6.75
N TYR A 407 24.61 36.76 8.03
CA TYR A 407 25.69 37.02 8.98
C TYR A 407 26.13 35.75 9.71
N ALA A 408 25.95 34.58 9.08
CA ALA A 408 26.49 33.32 9.55
C ALA A 408 27.99 33.46 9.87
N ARG A 409 28.41 32.91 11.01
CA ARG A 409 29.79 32.95 11.54
C ARG A 409 30.39 31.56 11.69
N GLN A 410 29.57 30.53 11.50
CA GLN A 410 29.99 29.15 11.50
C GLN A 410 29.58 28.52 10.17
N ALA A 411 30.50 27.79 9.54
CA ALA A 411 30.18 26.92 8.41
C ALA A 411 29.81 25.52 8.93
N VAL A 412 29.00 24.77 8.19
CA VAL A 412 28.65 23.40 8.58
C VAL A 412 28.95 22.43 7.44
N ASN A 413 29.72 21.38 7.73
CA ASN A 413 30.01 20.30 6.80
C ASN A 413 29.29 19.03 7.24
N VAL A 414 28.59 18.40 6.30
CA VAL A 414 27.91 17.12 6.50
C VAL A 414 28.66 16.05 5.72
N ILE A 415 29.21 15.05 6.43
CA ILE A 415 30.10 14.02 5.87
C ILE A 415 29.51 12.65 6.15
N ALA A 416 28.94 12.00 5.12
CA ALA A 416 28.48 10.61 5.20
C ALA A 416 29.61 9.65 4.84
N ARG A 417 30.05 8.82 5.79
CA ARG A 417 30.98 7.69 5.60
C ARG A 417 30.18 6.39 5.60
N TYR A 418 30.34 5.54 4.57
CA TYR A 418 29.50 4.36 4.39
C TYR A 418 30.28 3.21 3.74
N SER A 419 29.84 1.96 3.93
CA SER A 419 30.46 0.77 3.35
C SER A 419 29.55 0.11 2.30
N PRO A 420 29.59 0.51 1.02
CA PRO A 420 28.81 -0.16 -0.02
C PRO A 420 29.34 -1.58 -0.25
N HIS A 421 28.47 -2.53 -0.56
CA HIS A 421 28.89 -3.92 -0.76
C HIS A 421 29.82 -4.12 -1.98
N THR A 422 29.80 -3.18 -2.93
CA THR A 422 30.72 -3.09 -4.07
C THR A 422 32.13 -2.60 -3.68
N LEU A 423 32.35 -2.19 -2.42
CA LEU A 423 33.66 -1.81 -1.91
C LEU A 423 34.58 -3.03 -1.85
N ALA A 424 35.74 -2.94 -2.51
CA ALA A 424 36.76 -3.97 -2.47
C ALA A 424 37.28 -4.19 -1.03
N VAL A 425 37.48 -5.46 -0.66
CA VAL A 425 37.97 -5.83 0.68
C VAL A 425 39.31 -5.13 0.97
N GLY A 426 39.37 -4.39 2.09
CA GLY A 426 40.55 -3.63 2.52
C GLY A 426 40.68 -2.21 1.92
N ALA A 427 39.77 -1.79 1.04
CA ALA A 427 39.71 -0.39 0.61
C ALA A 427 39.14 0.52 1.71
N SER A 428 39.53 1.80 1.72
CA SER A 428 38.92 2.81 2.59
C SER A 428 37.42 2.94 2.29
N ALA A 429 36.62 3.13 3.33
CA ALA A 429 35.21 3.50 3.16
C ALA A 429 35.09 4.80 2.34
N PRO A 430 34.22 4.86 1.32
CA PRO A 430 33.91 6.09 0.61
C PRO A 430 33.22 7.12 1.53
N ARG A 431 33.28 8.38 1.11
CA ARG A 431 32.76 9.54 1.84
C ARG A 431 32.12 10.55 0.90
N THR A 432 30.86 10.91 1.15
CA THR A 432 30.22 12.06 0.51
C THR A 432 30.21 13.23 1.49
N THR A 433 30.73 14.37 1.06
CA THR A 433 30.68 15.63 1.82
C THR A 433 29.73 16.60 1.12
N ARG A 434 28.87 17.26 1.90
CA ARG A 434 28.02 18.37 1.47
C ARG A 434 28.12 19.49 2.51
N SER A 435 28.60 20.66 2.09
CA SER A 435 28.59 21.84 2.95
C SER A 435 27.21 22.49 2.96
N PHE A 436 26.81 22.98 4.12
CA PHE A 436 25.62 23.81 4.28
C PHE A 436 25.91 25.21 3.72
N GLU A 437 24.95 25.72 2.96
CA GLU A 437 24.97 27.04 2.37
C GLU A 437 23.58 27.68 2.54
N ARG A 438 23.54 29.02 2.54
CA ARG A 438 22.28 29.80 2.55
C ARG A 438 21.28 29.41 1.44
N SER A 439 21.74 28.84 0.33
CA SER A 439 20.91 28.31 -0.76
C SER A 439 19.93 27.20 -0.32
N HIS A 440 20.19 26.56 0.83
CA HIS A 440 19.37 25.50 1.42
C HIS A 440 18.37 26.01 2.47
N GLU A 441 18.34 27.32 2.78
CA GLU A 441 17.39 27.91 3.74
C GLU A 441 15.99 28.05 3.13
N VAL A 442 15.08 27.14 3.51
CA VAL A 442 13.70 27.04 3.01
C VAL A 442 12.74 27.03 4.20
N GLU A 443 12.33 28.23 4.62
CA GLU A 443 11.31 28.44 5.63
C GLU A 443 9.96 27.81 5.20
N GLY A 444 9.29 27.10 6.11
CA GLY A 444 8.00 26.45 5.82
C GLY A 444 8.07 25.11 5.08
N SER A 445 9.26 24.51 4.92
CA SER A 445 9.43 23.24 4.19
C SER A 445 8.56 22.10 4.74
N VAL A 446 7.64 21.58 3.92
CA VAL A 446 6.72 20.47 4.28
C VAL A 446 7.50 19.21 4.66
N LEU A 447 8.55 18.89 3.90
CA LEU A 447 9.40 17.72 4.14
C LEU A 447 10.08 17.82 5.51
N LEU A 448 10.70 18.95 5.84
CA LEU A 448 11.33 19.14 7.15
C LEU A 448 10.30 19.04 8.28
N HIS A 449 9.13 19.67 8.16
CA HIS A 449 8.07 19.56 9.16
C HIS A 449 7.57 18.11 9.36
N HIS A 450 7.45 17.32 8.29
CA HIS A 450 7.10 15.91 8.39
C HIS A 450 8.20 15.11 9.09
N GLN A 451 9.47 15.33 8.74
CA GLN A 451 10.58 14.61 9.37
C GLN A 451 10.74 14.98 10.85
N VAL A 452 10.51 16.25 11.23
CA VAL A 452 10.43 16.67 12.64
C VAL A 452 9.27 15.98 13.36
N TYR A 453 8.09 15.85 12.74
CA TYR A 453 6.94 15.12 13.31
C TYR A 453 7.22 13.63 13.52
N ARG A 454 7.75 12.93 12.50
CA ARG A 454 8.17 11.53 12.62
C ARG A 454 9.16 11.35 13.77
N LEU A 455 10.17 12.20 13.86
CA LEU A 455 11.21 12.10 14.89
C LEU A 455 10.71 12.55 16.27
N SER A 456 9.67 13.40 16.38
CA SER A 456 9.04 13.74 17.67
C SER A 456 8.16 12.60 18.20
N PHE A 457 7.43 11.88 17.32
CA PHE A 457 6.76 10.63 17.66
C PHE A 457 7.75 9.57 18.21
N VAL A 458 8.84 9.31 17.50
CA VAL A 458 9.91 8.39 17.96
C VAL A 458 10.48 8.84 19.32
N SER A 459 10.69 10.15 19.51
CA SER A 459 11.19 10.72 20.77
C SER A 459 10.17 10.59 21.92
N ALA A 460 8.87 10.68 21.64
CA ALA A 460 7.81 10.48 22.62
C ALA A 460 7.74 9.00 23.07
N VAL A 461 7.80 8.06 22.13
CA VAL A 461 7.85 6.62 22.44
C VAL A 461 9.13 6.25 23.21
N SER A 462 10.29 6.81 22.86
CA SER A 462 11.52 6.55 23.62
C SER A 462 11.39 7.01 25.08
N LYS A 463 10.83 8.22 25.32
CA LYS A 463 10.55 8.73 26.69
C LYS A 463 9.56 7.85 27.45
N LEU A 464 8.50 7.37 26.78
CA LEU A 464 7.49 6.47 27.33
C LEU A 464 8.13 5.20 27.92
N PHE A 465 9.00 4.54 27.16
CA PHE A 465 9.64 3.30 27.61
C PHE A 465 10.84 3.53 28.53
N GLN A 466 11.58 4.64 28.43
CA GLN A 466 12.65 4.99 29.37
C GLN A 466 12.14 5.09 30.81
N ASN A 467 11.04 5.84 31.02
CA ASN A 467 10.44 6.07 32.34
C ASN A 467 9.62 4.89 32.87
N SER A 468 9.30 3.91 32.03
CA SER A 468 8.48 2.75 32.40
C SER A 468 9.29 1.65 33.08
N ALA A 469 8.70 1.01 34.10
CA ALA A 469 9.23 -0.22 34.67
C ALA A 469 9.14 -1.37 33.63
N LYS A 470 10.14 -2.26 33.58
CA LYS A 470 10.26 -3.33 32.56
C LYS A 470 9.05 -4.28 32.46
N THR A 471 8.17 -4.30 33.45
CA THR A 471 6.98 -5.16 33.54
C THR A 471 5.71 -4.36 33.90
N ALA A 472 5.64 -3.07 33.55
CA ALA A 472 4.49 -2.22 33.85
C ALA A 472 3.23 -2.70 33.10
N LYS A 473 2.26 -3.28 33.84
CA LYS A 473 0.99 -3.77 33.28
C LYS A 473 0.01 -2.65 32.91
N THR A 474 0.27 -1.42 33.35
CA THR A 474 -0.46 -0.20 33.01
C THR A 474 0.41 0.68 32.10
N PRO A 475 -0.20 1.45 31.18
CA PRO A 475 0.52 2.43 30.38
C PRO A 475 1.14 3.51 31.28
N PRO A 476 2.33 4.07 30.94
CA PRO A 476 2.98 5.11 31.75
C PRO A 476 2.27 6.48 31.72
N ILE A 477 1.58 6.77 30.62
CA ILE A 477 0.74 7.96 30.41
C ILE A 477 -0.53 7.52 29.65
N SER A 478 -1.59 8.31 29.73
CA SER A 478 -2.82 8.11 28.96
C SER A 478 -2.67 8.45 27.48
N GLY A 479 -3.64 8.01 26.66
CA GLY A 479 -3.69 8.34 25.24
C GLY A 479 -3.70 9.86 24.97
N SER A 480 -4.51 10.62 25.70
CA SER A 480 -4.60 12.08 25.54
C SER A 480 -3.34 12.82 26.00
N GLU A 481 -2.59 12.31 26.98
CA GLU A 481 -1.25 12.82 27.31
C GLU A 481 -0.24 12.53 26.19
N PHE A 482 -0.33 11.38 25.52
CA PHE A 482 0.50 11.08 24.35
C PHE A 482 0.13 11.96 23.15
N GLU A 483 -1.16 12.20 22.89
CA GLU A 483 -1.62 13.15 21.87
C GLU A 483 -1.07 14.55 22.13
N GLN A 484 -1.09 15.04 23.39
CA GLN A 484 -0.50 16.34 23.75
C GLN A 484 1.02 16.42 23.47
N LEU A 485 1.76 15.32 23.55
CA LEU A 485 3.20 15.29 23.20
C LEU A 485 3.45 15.44 21.68
N VAL A 486 2.46 15.18 20.82
CA VAL A 486 2.58 15.27 19.36
C VAL A 486 1.69 16.34 18.70
N ALA A 487 0.72 16.90 19.44
CA ALA A 487 -0.33 17.80 18.94
C ALA A 487 0.18 19.02 18.14
N ASN A 488 1.36 19.54 18.50
CA ASN A 488 2.04 20.62 17.78
C ASN A 488 2.33 20.30 16.30
N HIS A 489 2.27 19.02 15.91
CA HIS A 489 2.46 18.55 14.54
C HIS A 489 1.16 18.04 13.93
N THR A 490 0.34 17.30 14.70
CA THR A 490 -0.94 16.73 14.23
C THR A 490 -1.93 17.82 13.77
N GLY A 491 -1.84 19.02 14.35
CA GLY A 491 -2.63 20.19 13.95
C GLY A 491 -1.91 21.19 13.04
N ASN A 492 -0.72 20.88 12.50
CA ASN A 492 0.08 21.84 11.72
C ASN A 492 -0.51 22.05 10.31
N PRO A 493 -0.91 23.29 9.92
CA PRO A 493 -1.47 23.56 8.59
C PRO A 493 -0.57 23.18 7.42
N ILE A 494 0.77 23.22 7.60
CA ILE A 494 1.76 22.85 6.59
C ILE A 494 1.70 21.35 6.25
N LEU A 495 1.23 20.51 7.18
CA LEU A 495 1.17 19.06 7.05
C LEU A 495 -0.20 18.51 6.67
N LYS A 496 -1.24 19.35 6.63
CA LYS A 496 -2.65 18.96 6.48
C LYS A 496 -2.90 18.00 5.31
N ASP A 497 -2.35 18.34 4.15
CA ASP A 497 -2.56 17.61 2.89
C ASP A 497 -1.31 16.77 2.49
N HIS A 498 -0.37 16.56 3.43
CA HIS A 498 0.85 15.76 3.22
C HIS A 498 0.63 14.30 3.62
N GLU A 499 0.35 13.44 2.64
CA GLU A 499 -0.03 12.03 2.83
C GLU A 499 0.82 11.24 3.85
N PRO A 500 2.17 11.30 3.88
CA PRO A 500 2.95 10.60 4.90
C PRO A 500 2.73 11.11 6.33
N SER A 501 2.34 12.38 6.51
CA SER A 501 1.94 12.93 7.81
C SER A 501 0.54 12.47 8.21
N THR A 502 -0.38 12.39 7.25
CA THR A 502 -1.74 11.86 7.45
C THR A 502 -1.69 10.37 7.82
N ALA A 503 -0.84 9.59 7.16
CA ALA A 503 -0.62 8.17 7.44
C ALA A 503 -0.05 7.92 8.85
N LEU A 504 0.99 8.68 9.26
CA LEU A 504 1.49 8.65 10.65
C LEU A 504 0.42 9.11 11.66
N THR A 505 -0.41 10.09 11.31
CA THR A 505 -1.54 10.52 12.15
C THR A 505 -2.56 9.39 12.34
N SER A 506 -2.87 8.65 11.27
CA SER A 506 -3.76 7.49 11.26
C SER A 506 -3.26 6.39 12.21
N ASP A 507 -1.99 6.00 12.11
CA ASP A 507 -1.38 4.99 13.00
C ASP A 507 -1.38 5.44 14.47
N ILE A 508 -1.09 6.72 14.72
CA ILE A 508 -1.11 7.28 16.07
C ILE A 508 -2.53 7.23 16.64
N SER A 509 -3.47 7.97 16.03
CA SER A 509 -4.84 8.13 16.56
C SER A 509 -5.66 6.84 16.56
N SER A 510 -5.28 5.84 15.75
CA SER A 510 -5.85 4.48 15.84
C SER A 510 -5.03 3.58 16.78
N GLN A 511 -4.00 2.89 16.28
CA GLN A 511 -3.36 1.79 16.98
C GLN A 511 -2.49 2.23 18.16
N VAL A 512 -1.82 3.38 18.12
CA VAL A 512 -1.01 3.84 19.27
C VAL A 512 -1.90 4.27 20.44
N ILE A 513 -2.89 5.13 20.20
CA ILE A 513 -3.81 5.59 21.26
C ILE A 513 -4.67 4.42 21.79
N GLN A 514 -5.16 3.54 20.92
CA GLN A 514 -5.87 2.33 21.34
C GLN A 514 -4.97 1.37 22.13
N GLY A 515 -3.69 1.25 21.76
CA GLY A 515 -2.67 0.47 22.45
C GLY A 515 -2.25 1.04 23.82
N LEU A 516 -2.34 2.37 24.00
CA LEU A 516 -2.20 3.04 25.29
C LEU A 516 -3.45 2.88 26.18
N GLY A 517 -4.53 2.27 25.69
CA GLY A 517 -5.68 1.90 26.51
C GLY A 517 -5.31 0.85 27.57
N SER A 518 -5.80 0.99 28.80
CA SER A 518 -5.43 0.12 29.93
C SER A 518 -5.70 -1.38 29.73
N GLN A 519 -6.70 -1.72 28.93
CA GLN A 519 -7.04 -3.11 28.54
C GLN A 519 -6.11 -3.67 27.44
N ASN A 520 -5.50 -2.80 26.64
CA ASN A 520 -4.72 -3.15 25.46
C ASN A 520 -3.21 -3.11 25.72
N TRP A 521 -2.74 -2.21 26.59
CA TRP A 521 -1.32 -1.99 26.86
C TRP A 521 -0.57 -3.28 27.19
N SER A 522 -1.06 -4.04 28.19
CA SER A 522 -0.43 -5.30 28.63
C SER A 522 -0.77 -6.52 27.78
N ARG A 523 -1.63 -6.37 26.76
CA ARG A 523 -1.93 -7.41 25.76
C ARG A 523 -1.07 -7.24 24.51
N TRP A 524 -0.97 -6.03 23.97
CA TRP A 524 -0.29 -5.77 22.70
C TRP A 524 0.36 -4.37 22.60
N GLY A 525 -0.19 -3.35 23.25
CA GLY A 525 0.30 -1.97 23.12
C GLY A 525 1.78 -1.81 23.50
N MET A 526 2.20 -2.43 24.61
CA MET A 526 3.59 -2.41 25.08
C MET A 526 4.58 -3.14 24.17
N HIS A 527 4.08 -3.94 23.22
CA HIS A 527 4.87 -4.72 22.26
C HIS A 527 4.88 -4.08 20.87
N TYR A 528 3.73 -3.53 20.45
CA TYR A 528 3.50 -2.88 19.14
C TYR A 528 4.16 -1.50 19.04
N ILE A 529 3.88 -0.61 19.99
CA ILE A 529 4.29 0.80 19.93
C ILE A 529 5.81 0.99 19.73
N PRO A 530 6.72 0.23 20.40
CA PRO A 530 8.15 0.35 20.12
C PRO A 530 8.56 -0.26 18.76
N SER A 531 7.86 -1.28 18.26
CA SER A 531 8.11 -1.83 16.92
C SER A 531 7.76 -0.83 15.82
N LEU A 532 6.62 -0.13 15.95
CA LEU A 532 6.22 0.97 15.07
C LEU A 532 7.23 2.13 15.13
N ALA A 533 7.60 2.58 16.34
CA ALA A 533 8.58 3.66 16.51
C ALA A 533 9.97 3.32 15.96
N ARG A 534 10.45 2.08 16.14
CA ARG A 534 11.71 1.60 15.55
C ARG A 534 11.65 1.62 14.02
N SER A 535 10.51 1.26 13.45
CA SER A 535 10.26 1.27 11.99
C SER A 535 10.26 2.68 11.41
N HIS A 536 9.65 3.66 12.10
CA HIS A 536 9.75 5.08 11.74
C HIS A 536 11.16 5.64 11.93
N GLN A 537 11.85 5.31 13.03
CA GLN A 537 13.22 5.74 13.30
C GLN A 537 14.16 5.30 12.17
N ARG A 538 14.02 4.05 11.73
CA ARG A 538 14.79 3.44 10.64
C ARG A 538 14.16 3.58 9.26
N GLN A 539 13.07 4.36 9.10
CA GLN A 539 12.33 4.54 7.84
C GLN A 539 12.27 3.25 6.99
N GLN A 540 11.81 2.17 7.61
CA GLN A 540 11.76 0.84 7.02
C GLN A 540 10.35 0.31 7.17
N CYS A 541 9.69 0.02 6.04
CA CYS A 541 8.39 -0.63 6.06
C CYS A 541 8.59 -2.01 6.68
N LEU A 542 7.87 -2.30 7.76
CA LEU A 542 7.98 -3.56 8.50
C LEU A 542 6.73 -4.45 8.31
N ASN A 543 5.58 -3.88 7.96
CA ASN A 543 4.36 -4.62 7.67
C ASN A 543 3.40 -3.78 6.80
N PHE A 544 2.39 -4.40 6.20
CA PHE A 544 1.41 -3.71 5.34
C PHE A 544 0.19 -3.12 6.07
N LYS A 545 0.07 -3.33 7.39
CA LYS A 545 -1.13 -2.96 8.16
C LYS A 545 -1.08 -1.51 8.62
N ASP A 546 0.11 -1.05 9.04
CA ASP A 546 0.31 0.31 9.56
C ASP A 546 0.57 1.28 8.39
N GLU A 547 -0.22 2.34 8.26
CA GLU A 547 -0.26 3.22 7.08
C GLU A 547 1.01 4.06 6.97
N GLY A 548 1.49 4.61 8.08
CA GLY A 548 2.71 5.40 8.18
C GLY A 548 3.99 4.61 7.91
N LEU A 549 3.94 3.28 7.85
CA LEU A 549 5.08 2.44 7.45
C LEU A 549 5.12 2.16 5.94
N GLN A 550 3.98 2.15 5.26
CA GLN A 550 3.89 1.82 3.83
C GLN A 550 4.49 2.91 2.91
N VAL A 551 4.72 4.11 3.45
CA VAL A 551 5.45 5.19 2.78
C VAL A 551 6.92 4.84 2.54
N TYR A 552 7.49 3.89 3.27
CA TYR A 552 8.89 3.49 3.15
C TYR A 552 9.08 2.38 2.12
N GLY A 553 9.99 2.60 1.16
CA GLY A 553 10.35 1.61 0.15
C GLY A 553 9.40 1.48 -1.02
N ARG A 554 8.20 2.09 -1.00
CA ARG A 554 7.23 2.04 -2.11
C ARG A 554 7.81 2.50 -3.46
N ASP A 555 8.65 3.53 -3.43
CA ASP A 555 9.32 4.11 -4.59
C ASP A 555 10.59 3.34 -5.03
N SER A 556 10.99 2.30 -4.28
CA SER A 556 12.12 1.42 -4.61
C SER A 556 11.63 0.19 -5.38
N THR A 557 11.88 0.20 -6.70
CA THR A 557 11.62 -0.91 -7.63
C THR A 557 12.18 -2.24 -7.12
N LEU A 558 13.42 -2.22 -6.61
CA LEU A 558 14.10 -3.39 -6.07
C LEU A 558 13.46 -3.88 -4.76
N PHE A 559 13.01 -2.98 -3.88
CA PHE A 559 12.34 -3.38 -2.62
C PHE A 559 10.99 -4.02 -2.90
N THR A 560 10.12 -3.35 -3.66
CA THR A 560 8.78 -3.84 -3.98
C THR A 560 8.83 -5.18 -4.71
N SER A 561 9.67 -5.32 -5.75
CA SER A 561 9.83 -6.61 -6.45
C SER A 561 10.47 -7.71 -5.58
N THR A 562 11.35 -7.38 -4.64
CA THR A 562 11.92 -8.34 -3.70
C THR A 562 10.89 -8.79 -2.66
N ARG A 563 10.12 -7.85 -2.09
CA ARG A 563 8.99 -8.08 -1.18
C ARG A 563 7.99 -9.03 -1.83
N ASP A 564 7.50 -8.70 -3.02
CA ASP A 564 6.44 -9.45 -3.70
C ASP A 564 6.87 -10.88 -4.06
N ARG A 565 8.15 -11.08 -4.42
CA ARG A 565 8.73 -12.41 -4.63
C ARG A 565 8.82 -13.24 -3.34
N ILE A 566 9.15 -12.61 -2.21
CA ILE A 566 9.20 -13.30 -0.90
C ILE A 566 7.77 -13.63 -0.43
N ASP A 567 6.81 -12.72 -0.65
CA ASP A 567 5.39 -12.93 -0.36
C ASP A 567 4.78 -14.06 -1.19
N GLN A 568 5.00 -14.07 -2.51
CA GLN A 568 4.59 -15.16 -3.39
C GLN A 568 5.20 -16.51 -2.93
N THR A 569 6.44 -16.49 -2.43
CA THR A 569 7.06 -17.71 -1.89
C THR A 569 6.35 -18.17 -0.61
N PHE A 570 6.06 -17.25 0.33
CA PHE A 570 5.31 -17.54 1.57
C PHE A 570 3.93 -18.14 1.25
N ASP A 571 3.15 -17.51 0.37
CA ASP A 571 1.81 -17.97 -0.04
C ASP A 571 1.85 -19.34 -0.74
N SER A 572 2.90 -19.63 -1.50
CA SER A 572 3.05 -20.90 -2.25
C SER A 572 3.51 -22.09 -1.40
N LEU A 573 4.04 -21.84 -0.20
CA LEU A 573 4.56 -22.89 0.66
C LEU A 573 3.42 -23.61 1.40
N PRO A 574 3.49 -24.94 1.54
CA PRO A 574 2.48 -25.69 2.28
C PRO A 574 2.45 -25.25 3.74
N PRO A 575 1.26 -25.24 4.38
CA PRO A 575 1.13 -24.98 5.82
C PRO A 575 2.09 -25.83 6.65
N PRO A 576 2.66 -25.29 7.74
CA PRO A 576 3.45 -26.08 8.65
C PRO A 576 2.58 -27.17 9.29
N LYS A 577 3.19 -28.33 9.56
CA LYS A 577 2.49 -29.49 10.14
C LYS A 577 2.10 -29.17 11.58
N PRO A 578 0.81 -29.13 11.95
CA PRO A 578 0.38 -28.69 13.29
C PRO A 578 0.86 -29.64 14.40
N SER A 579 1.79 -29.21 15.26
CA SER A 579 2.35 -30.05 16.33
C SER A 579 1.34 -30.34 17.45
N LEU A 580 0.42 -29.42 17.70
CA LEU A 580 -0.55 -29.46 18.80
C LEU A 580 -1.88 -30.12 18.41
N LYS A 581 -2.03 -30.63 17.17
CA LYS A 581 -3.30 -31.21 16.65
C LYS A 581 -3.96 -32.24 17.59
N ASN A 582 -3.16 -33.01 18.32
CA ASN A 582 -3.63 -34.08 19.22
C ASN A 582 -3.65 -33.66 20.70
N GLN A 583 -3.41 -32.39 21.02
CA GLN A 583 -3.39 -31.84 22.37
C GLN A 583 -4.63 -30.97 22.62
N PRO A 584 -5.31 -31.08 23.78
CA PRO A 584 -6.47 -30.26 24.08
C PRO A 584 -6.03 -28.84 24.49
N VAL A 585 -6.20 -27.88 23.58
CA VAL A 585 -5.99 -26.44 23.85
C VAL A 585 -7.15 -25.91 24.70
N TYR A 586 -6.87 -25.17 25.77
CA TYR A 586 -7.88 -24.55 26.63
C TYR A 586 -7.69 -23.03 26.69
N ARG A 587 -8.76 -22.26 26.44
CA ARG A 587 -8.74 -20.79 26.53
C ARG A 587 -9.18 -20.31 27.92
N PRO A 588 -8.63 -19.18 28.42
CA PRO A 588 -9.03 -18.63 29.73
C PRO A 588 -10.55 -18.46 29.84
N GLY A 589 -11.14 -19.01 30.90
CA GLY A 589 -12.59 -18.92 31.15
C GLY A 589 -13.48 -19.88 30.33
N LYS A 590 -12.93 -20.74 29.46
CA LYS A 590 -13.71 -21.76 28.72
C LYS A 590 -13.43 -23.15 29.30
N SER A 591 -14.48 -23.86 29.73
CA SER A 591 -14.37 -25.20 30.36
C SER A 591 -14.16 -26.36 29.36
N ALA A 592 -14.36 -26.09 28.06
CA ALA A 592 -14.22 -27.07 26.98
C ALA A 592 -12.98 -26.75 26.14
N PRO A 593 -12.25 -27.76 25.63
CA PRO A 593 -11.11 -27.54 24.76
C PRO A 593 -11.56 -26.90 23.44
N ALA A 594 -10.62 -26.21 22.78
CA ALA A 594 -10.85 -25.53 21.51
C ALA A 594 -11.01 -26.53 20.35
N THR A 595 -11.93 -26.24 19.44
CA THR A 595 -12.20 -27.06 18.25
C THR A 595 -11.05 -26.96 17.26
N TYR A 596 -10.46 -28.10 16.86
CA TYR A 596 -9.40 -28.11 15.85
C TYR A 596 -9.94 -27.76 14.46
N VAL A 597 -9.40 -26.69 13.87
CA VAL A 597 -9.73 -26.13 12.55
C VAL A 597 -8.45 -26.09 11.70
N PRO A 598 -8.25 -27.02 10.74
CA PRO A 598 -7.00 -27.12 9.99
C PRO A 598 -6.76 -25.95 9.03
N LEU A 599 -5.49 -25.59 8.86
CA LEU A 599 -5.04 -24.66 7.84
C LEU A 599 -4.85 -25.39 6.51
N SER A 600 -5.62 -25.01 5.48
CA SER A 600 -5.54 -25.59 4.13
C SER A 600 -4.41 -24.99 3.28
N SER A 601 -4.07 -23.72 3.49
CA SER A 601 -3.04 -22.97 2.77
C SER A 601 -2.44 -21.88 3.68
N MET A 602 -1.25 -21.38 3.39
CA MET A 602 -0.72 -20.17 4.05
C MET A 602 -1.32 -18.88 3.48
N SER A 603 -1.77 -18.91 2.22
CA SER A 603 -2.70 -17.91 1.68
C SER A 603 -4.07 -17.89 2.39
N ARG A 604 -4.31 -18.76 3.38
CA ARG A 604 -5.43 -18.62 4.34
C ARG A 604 -5.26 -17.38 5.21
N TYR A 605 -4.03 -17.08 5.64
CA TYR A 605 -3.70 -15.85 6.37
C TYR A 605 -3.58 -14.65 5.43
N HIS A 606 -3.23 -14.90 4.17
CA HIS A 606 -3.13 -13.89 3.12
C HIS A 606 -4.31 -13.98 2.13
N SER A 607 -5.54 -14.10 2.65
CA SER A 607 -6.72 -14.43 1.84
C SER A 607 -7.04 -13.32 0.82
N LYS A 608 -6.58 -13.54 -0.42
CA LYS A 608 -6.56 -12.54 -1.47
C LYS A 608 -7.88 -12.40 -2.25
N PHE A 609 -8.99 -13.02 -1.83
CA PHE A 609 -10.27 -13.08 -2.57
C PHE A 609 -11.46 -12.33 -1.91
N ALA A 610 -12.51 -12.07 -2.70
CA ALA A 610 -13.82 -11.63 -2.23
C ALA A 610 -14.69 -12.80 -1.71
N PRO A 611 -15.72 -12.51 -0.90
CA PRO A 611 -16.66 -13.50 -0.38
C PRO A 611 -17.66 -13.94 -1.47
N CYS A 612 -17.57 -15.19 -1.92
CA CYS A 612 -18.37 -15.75 -3.03
C CYS A 612 -19.02 -17.11 -2.71
N PHE A 613 -20.03 -17.49 -3.51
CA PHE A 613 -20.77 -18.75 -3.48
C PHE A 613 -20.54 -19.59 -4.75
N ALA A 614 -20.88 -20.88 -4.70
CA ALA A 614 -20.97 -21.70 -5.89
C ALA A 614 -22.30 -21.49 -6.63
N GLY A 615 -22.23 -21.36 -7.95
CA GLY A 615 -23.40 -21.01 -8.79
C GLY A 615 -24.57 -22.01 -8.77
N TRP A 616 -24.36 -23.24 -8.31
CA TRP A 616 -25.41 -24.27 -8.22
C TRP A 616 -26.23 -24.24 -6.91
N CYS A 617 -25.81 -23.46 -5.90
CA CYS A 617 -26.56 -23.33 -4.64
C CYS A 617 -27.89 -22.63 -4.88
N LEU A 618 -28.93 -23.03 -4.15
CA LEU A 618 -30.25 -22.41 -4.20
C LEU A 618 -30.39 -21.26 -3.19
N VAL A 619 -30.92 -20.12 -3.64
CA VAL A 619 -31.35 -18.98 -2.83
C VAL A 619 -32.88 -18.95 -2.74
N ASP A 620 -33.41 -18.60 -1.57
CA ASP A 620 -34.83 -18.38 -1.32
C ASP A 620 -35.27 -17.04 -1.93
N THR A 621 -36.28 -17.04 -2.81
CA THR A 621 -36.75 -15.85 -3.54
C THR A 621 -37.84 -15.04 -2.82
N GLY A 622 -38.21 -15.41 -1.58
CA GLY A 622 -39.16 -14.67 -0.73
C GLY A 622 -40.63 -14.95 -1.01
N ASP A 623 -40.95 -15.39 -2.23
CA ASP A 623 -42.24 -15.99 -2.62
C ASP A 623 -42.34 -17.49 -2.26
N GLY A 624 -41.28 -18.05 -1.65
CA GLY A 624 -41.17 -19.48 -1.31
C GLY A 624 -40.60 -20.36 -2.42
N GLN A 625 -40.22 -19.79 -3.56
CA GLN A 625 -39.44 -20.52 -4.58
C GLN A 625 -37.94 -20.53 -4.26
N ASN A 626 -37.20 -21.38 -4.97
CA ASN A 626 -35.76 -21.55 -4.83
C ASN A 626 -35.10 -21.45 -6.21
N VAL A 627 -34.23 -20.47 -6.41
CA VAL A 627 -33.53 -20.20 -7.68
C VAL A 627 -32.03 -20.41 -7.47
N LYS A 628 -31.29 -20.86 -8.49
CA LYS A 628 -29.84 -21.01 -8.35
C LYS A 628 -29.14 -19.65 -8.32
N VAL A 629 -28.06 -19.53 -7.56
CA VAL A 629 -27.22 -18.33 -7.53
C VAL A 629 -26.71 -17.93 -8.92
N ALA A 630 -26.39 -18.89 -9.80
CA ALA A 630 -26.00 -18.61 -11.20
C ALA A 630 -27.16 -18.15 -12.11
N ASP A 631 -28.41 -18.35 -11.70
CA ASP A 631 -29.61 -18.02 -12.47
C ASP A 631 -30.23 -16.67 -12.02
N LEU A 632 -29.77 -16.09 -10.91
CA LEU A 632 -30.13 -14.73 -10.46
C LEU A 632 -29.75 -13.65 -11.49
N ARG A 633 -30.62 -12.64 -11.64
CA ARG A 633 -30.42 -11.49 -12.53
C ARG A 633 -30.76 -10.18 -11.80
N ARG A 634 -30.45 -9.04 -12.40
CA ARG A 634 -30.95 -7.74 -11.96
C ARG A 634 -32.48 -7.77 -11.85
N GLY A 635 -32.99 -7.25 -10.73
CA GLY A 635 -34.40 -7.20 -10.40
C GLY A 635 -35.01 -8.51 -9.86
N SER A 636 -34.26 -9.61 -9.79
CA SER A 636 -34.68 -10.83 -9.08
C SER A 636 -34.91 -10.53 -7.59
N THR A 637 -36.03 -11.00 -7.04
CA THR A 637 -36.31 -10.90 -5.60
C THR A 637 -35.61 -12.02 -4.83
N VAL A 638 -35.04 -11.70 -3.66
CA VAL A 638 -34.42 -12.63 -2.72
C VAL A 638 -34.87 -12.35 -1.29
N ARG A 639 -35.03 -13.41 -0.50
CA ARG A 639 -35.48 -13.33 0.89
C ARG A 639 -34.38 -12.83 1.81
N THR A 640 -34.75 -11.91 2.71
CA THR A 640 -33.90 -11.36 3.76
C THR A 640 -34.55 -11.60 5.14
N PRO A 641 -33.85 -11.42 6.27
CA PRO A 641 -34.44 -11.50 7.61
C PRO A 641 -35.67 -10.60 7.79
N ASN A 642 -35.59 -9.36 7.29
CA ASN A 642 -36.58 -8.31 7.48
C ASN A 642 -37.56 -8.16 6.30
N GLY A 643 -37.58 -9.12 5.36
CA GLY A 643 -38.54 -9.14 4.25
C GLY A 643 -37.97 -9.77 2.98
N SER A 644 -38.00 -9.01 1.88
CA SER A 644 -37.41 -9.42 0.62
C SER A 644 -36.86 -8.21 -0.12
N MET A 645 -35.67 -8.36 -0.70
CA MET A 645 -34.93 -7.32 -1.43
C MET A 645 -34.75 -7.74 -2.87
N ARG A 646 -34.49 -6.77 -3.76
CA ARG A 646 -34.17 -7.05 -5.16
C ARG A 646 -32.66 -7.07 -5.36
N VAL A 647 -32.19 -7.93 -6.25
CA VAL A 647 -30.80 -8.00 -6.71
C VAL A 647 -30.53 -6.83 -7.65
N ALA A 648 -29.58 -5.95 -7.32
CA ALA A 648 -29.11 -4.91 -8.23
C ALA A 648 -28.19 -5.50 -9.31
N ASN A 649 -27.24 -6.35 -8.91
CA ASN A 649 -26.28 -7.02 -9.78
C ASN A 649 -25.79 -8.36 -9.19
N VAL A 650 -25.26 -9.24 -10.06
CA VAL A 650 -24.59 -10.48 -9.66
C VAL A 650 -23.17 -10.48 -10.21
N LEU A 651 -22.17 -10.38 -9.34
CA LEU A 651 -20.77 -10.52 -9.71
C LEU A 651 -20.44 -12.00 -9.96
N ARG A 652 -19.84 -12.30 -11.11
CA ARG A 652 -19.40 -13.63 -11.53
C ARG A 652 -17.88 -13.61 -11.72
N THR A 653 -17.16 -14.15 -10.76
CA THR A 653 -15.70 -14.16 -10.74
C THR A 653 -15.16 -15.47 -11.31
N VAL A 654 -14.29 -15.40 -12.32
CA VAL A 654 -13.62 -16.57 -12.92
C VAL A 654 -12.74 -17.29 -11.91
N CYS A 655 -12.78 -18.62 -11.94
CA CYS A 655 -11.89 -19.46 -11.14
C CYS A 655 -10.67 -19.89 -11.98
N PRO A 656 -9.43 -19.50 -11.60
CA PRO A 656 -8.22 -19.96 -12.28
C PRO A 656 -8.18 -21.49 -12.37
N ASN A 657 -7.75 -22.01 -13.53
CA ASN A 657 -7.71 -23.46 -13.81
C ASN A 657 -9.06 -24.21 -13.67
N ARG A 658 -10.20 -23.50 -13.57
CA ARG A 658 -11.56 -24.06 -13.35
C ARG A 658 -11.73 -24.82 -12.02
N VAL A 659 -10.96 -24.44 -10.99
CA VAL A 659 -11.05 -25.01 -9.64
C VAL A 659 -11.03 -23.89 -8.60
N MET A 660 -11.80 -24.05 -7.52
CA MET A 660 -11.79 -23.19 -6.35
C MET A 660 -11.89 -24.04 -5.08
N ASP A 661 -11.19 -23.67 -4.01
CA ASP A 661 -11.40 -24.30 -2.71
C ASP A 661 -12.72 -23.81 -2.10
N MET A 662 -13.61 -24.73 -1.76
CA MET A 662 -14.94 -24.42 -1.23
C MET A 662 -15.28 -25.28 -0.02
N CYS A 663 -15.90 -24.66 0.98
CA CYS A 663 -16.51 -25.33 2.12
C CYS A 663 -17.90 -25.85 1.72
N SER A 664 -18.27 -27.04 2.21
CA SER A 664 -19.57 -27.69 1.93
C SER A 664 -20.33 -27.92 3.22
N ILE A 665 -21.39 -27.15 3.47
CA ILE A 665 -22.16 -27.13 4.72
C ILE A 665 -23.60 -27.49 4.39
N GLY A 666 -24.00 -28.73 4.67
CA GLY A 666 -25.26 -29.28 4.17
C GLY A 666 -25.25 -29.35 2.64
N ARG A 667 -26.02 -28.46 1.98
CA ARG A 667 -26.00 -28.27 0.51
C ARG A 667 -25.31 -26.98 0.07
N LEU A 668 -25.00 -26.07 1.00
CA LEU A 668 -24.31 -24.81 0.72
C LEU A 668 -22.86 -25.11 0.30
N ALA A 669 -22.46 -24.66 -0.89
CA ALA A 669 -21.08 -24.66 -1.35
C ALA A 669 -20.59 -23.21 -1.48
N ILE A 670 -19.61 -22.85 -0.64
CA ILE A 670 -19.30 -21.46 -0.32
C ILE A 670 -17.78 -21.26 -0.16
N THR A 671 -17.26 -20.10 -0.53
CA THR A 671 -15.81 -19.82 -0.38
C THR A 671 -15.41 -19.74 1.11
N PRO A 672 -14.15 -20.07 1.46
CA PRO A 672 -13.77 -20.30 2.86
C PRO A 672 -13.94 -19.09 3.78
N TRP A 673 -13.96 -17.88 3.21
CA TRP A 673 -13.93 -16.58 3.89
C TRP A 673 -15.21 -15.74 3.71
N HIS A 674 -16.30 -16.34 3.20
CA HIS A 674 -17.59 -15.64 3.08
C HIS A 674 -18.37 -15.69 4.41
N PRO A 675 -18.69 -14.57 5.10
CA PRO A 675 -19.41 -14.59 6.36
C PRO A 675 -20.80 -15.25 6.27
N MET A 676 -21.05 -16.28 7.10
CA MET A 676 -22.34 -16.96 7.19
C MET A 676 -22.80 -17.12 8.64
N ASN A 677 -24.11 -17.20 8.85
CA ASN A 677 -24.67 -17.58 10.14
C ASN A 677 -24.75 -19.11 10.25
N TYR A 678 -24.18 -19.66 11.32
CA TYR A 678 -24.23 -21.08 11.66
C TYR A 678 -24.63 -21.21 13.13
N ASN A 679 -25.68 -22.00 13.40
CA ASN A 679 -26.24 -22.20 14.75
C ASN A 679 -26.51 -20.89 15.53
N GLY A 680 -26.89 -19.81 14.85
CA GLY A 680 -27.21 -18.51 15.45
C GLY A 680 -26.01 -17.56 15.63
N SER A 681 -24.79 -17.97 15.25
CA SER A 681 -23.57 -17.14 15.34
C SER A 681 -22.94 -16.90 13.97
N TRP A 682 -22.28 -15.76 13.76
CA TRP A 682 -21.54 -15.48 12.53
C TRP A 682 -20.16 -16.15 12.54
N VAL A 683 -19.87 -16.91 11.49
CA VAL A 683 -18.65 -17.69 11.31
C VAL A 683 -18.15 -17.59 9.86
N PHE A 684 -16.91 -17.99 9.63
CA PHE A 684 -16.43 -18.28 8.28
C PHE A 684 -16.66 -19.78 8.01
N PRO A 685 -17.04 -20.18 6.77
CA PRO A 685 -17.30 -21.57 6.42
C PRO A 685 -16.14 -22.52 6.72
N THR A 686 -14.91 -22.01 6.67
CA THR A 686 -13.69 -22.76 7.02
C THR A 686 -13.53 -23.08 8.52
N ASP A 687 -14.32 -22.44 9.38
CA ASP A 687 -14.40 -22.71 10.81
C ASP A 687 -15.34 -23.90 11.08
N VAL A 688 -16.27 -24.16 10.14
CA VAL A 688 -17.31 -25.19 10.22
C VAL A 688 -16.90 -26.48 9.50
N CYS A 689 -16.20 -26.40 8.37
CA CYS A 689 -15.69 -27.59 7.66
C CYS A 689 -14.44 -27.30 6.80
N GLU A 690 -13.67 -28.36 6.53
CA GLU A 690 -12.46 -28.29 5.68
C GLU A 690 -12.81 -27.85 4.25
N PRO A 691 -12.15 -26.81 3.70
CA PRO A 691 -12.24 -26.46 2.28
C PRO A 691 -11.79 -27.61 1.38
N LYS A 692 -12.48 -27.81 0.25
CA LYS A 692 -12.15 -28.82 -0.76
C LYS A 692 -12.05 -28.18 -2.14
N SER A 693 -10.97 -28.49 -2.85
CA SER A 693 -10.80 -28.08 -4.24
C SER A 693 -11.93 -28.66 -5.10
N THR A 694 -12.79 -27.76 -5.55
CA THR A 694 -14.05 -28.06 -6.21
C THR A 694 -14.00 -27.53 -7.64
N SER A 695 -14.36 -28.36 -8.61
CA SER A 695 -14.41 -27.97 -10.02
C SER A 695 -15.54 -26.98 -10.27
N CYS A 696 -15.21 -25.71 -10.52
CA CYS A 696 -16.14 -24.67 -10.92
C CYS A 696 -15.46 -23.67 -11.86
N ASN A 697 -16.18 -23.22 -12.89
CA ASN A 697 -15.64 -22.21 -13.81
C ASN A 697 -15.71 -20.79 -13.21
N TYR A 698 -16.68 -20.57 -12.32
CA TYR A 698 -16.97 -19.29 -11.70
C TYR A 698 -17.49 -19.48 -10.27
N VAL A 699 -17.22 -18.49 -9.41
CA VAL A 699 -17.91 -18.25 -8.14
C VAL A 699 -18.64 -16.91 -8.19
N TYR A 700 -19.67 -16.75 -7.36
CA TYR A 700 -20.66 -15.69 -7.51
C TYR A 700 -20.82 -14.88 -6.23
N SER A 701 -20.90 -13.55 -6.33
CA SER A 701 -21.30 -12.66 -5.23
C SER A 701 -22.50 -11.83 -5.66
N ILE A 702 -23.38 -11.50 -4.72
CA ILE A 702 -24.66 -10.85 -5.00
C ILE A 702 -24.62 -9.44 -4.42
N LEU A 703 -25.12 -8.45 -5.15
CA LEU A 703 -25.34 -7.08 -4.70
C LEU A 703 -26.85 -6.80 -4.76
N LEU A 704 -27.44 -6.41 -3.62
CA LEU A 704 -28.86 -6.05 -3.55
C LEU A 704 -29.05 -4.56 -3.88
N GLU A 705 -30.29 -4.11 -4.03
CA GLU A 705 -30.63 -2.68 -4.03
C GLU A 705 -30.25 -2.02 -2.69
N PRO A 706 -29.96 -0.70 -2.67
CA PRO A 706 -29.43 -0.04 -1.48
C PRO A 706 -30.46 0.04 -0.35
N SER A 707 -29.98 -0.07 0.89
CA SER A 707 -30.78 -0.02 2.11
C SER A 707 -29.95 0.54 3.25
N SER A 708 -30.60 1.19 4.22
CA SER A 708 -30.00 1.70 5.46
C SER A 708 -29.98 0.70 6.62
N ASP A 709 -30.63 -0.46 6.45
CA ASP A 709 -30.62 -1.57 7.43
C ASP A 709 -29.62 -2.67 6.99
N PRO A 710 -28.50 -2.88 7.70
CA PRO A 710 -27.52 -3.92 7.37
C PRO A 710 -28.11 -5.34 7.32
N GLU A 711 -29.13 -5.65 8.12
CA GLU A 711 -29.74 -6.99 8.13
C GLU A 711 -30.57 -7.24 6.85
N THR A 712 -30.94 -6.20 6.09
CA THR A 712 -31.51 -6.40 4.74
C THR A 712 -30.49 -6.81 3.67
N HIS A 713 -29.19 -6.68 3.94
CA HIS A 713 -28.10 -7.15 3.05
C HIS A 713 -27.63 -8.57 3.41
N MET A 714 -28.60 -9.42 3.76
CA MET A 714 -28.42 -10.83 4.06
C MET A 714 -29.45 -11.66 3.31
N ILE A 715 -29.01 -12.79 2.78
CA ILE A 715 -29.84 -13.69 1.97
C ILE A 715 -29.77 -15.14 2.48
N CYS A 716 -30.87 -15.87 2.34
CA CYS A 716 -30.94 -17.28 2.70
C CYS A 716 -30.52 -18.16 1.50
N ILE A 717 -29.37 -18.81 1.59
CA ILE A 717 -28.87 -19.77 0.59
C ILE A 717 -28.77 -21.15 1.25
N GLU A 718 -29.45 -22.14 0.66
CA GLU A 718 -29.51 -23.52 1.14
C GLU A 718 -29.89 -23.66 2.64
N GLY A 719 -30.72 -22.72 3.13
CA GLY A 719 -31.17 -22.66 4.54
C GLY A 719 -30.22 -21.91 5.49
N SER A 720 -29.12 -21.34 4.99
CA SER A 720 -28.15 -20.57 5.78
C SER A 720 -28.17 -19.09 5.41
N TRP A 721 -28.16 -18.20 6.40
CA TRP A 721 -28.03 -16.75 6.16
C TRP A 721 -26.59 -16.39 5.82
N CYS A 722 -26.39 -15.71 4.71
CA CYS A 722 -25.09 -15.26 4.22
C CYS A 722 -25.16 -13.76 3.85
N VAL A 723 -24.03 -13.06 3.89
CA VAL A 723 -23.99 -11.62 3.53
C VAL A 723 -23.98 -11.38 2.02
N THR A 724 -24.48 -10.21 1.60
CA THR A 724 -24.28 -9.71 0.23
C THR A 724 -23.15 -8.69 0.16
N LEU A 725 -22.75 -8.29 -1.04
CA LEU A 725 -21.84 -7.16 -1.22
C LEU A 725 -22.53 -5.85 -0.80
N GLY A 726 -21.77 -4.90 -0.28
CA GLY A 726 -22.26 -3.58 0.14
C GLY A 726 -23.03 -3.56 1.47
N HIS A 727 -22.88 -4.60 2.29
CA HIS A 727 -23.81 -4.93 3.38
C HIS A 727 -23.83 -4.01 4.62
N GLY A 728 -22.91 -3.05 4.77
CA GLY A 728 -22.92 -2.06 5.86
C GLY A 728 -22.70 -2.57 7.29
N CYS A 729 -22.56 -3.88 7.51
CA CYS A 729 -22.37 -4.46 8.85
C CYS A 729 -20.99 -4.09 9.44
N THR A 730 -20.96 -3.82 10.75
CA THR A 730 -19.77 -3.35 11.49
C THR A 730 -19.21 -4.37 12.50
N ASP A 731 -19.84 -5.52 12.67
CA ASP A 731 -19.42 -6.59 13.60
C ASP A 731 -18.15 -7.35 13.14
N PRO A 732 -17.38 -7.99 14.05
CA PRO A 732 -16.04 -8.48 13.77
C PRO A 732 -15.90 -9.57 12.68
N VAL A 733 -17.00 -10.22 12.27
CA VAL A 733 -16.97 -11.28 11.25
C VAL A 733 -17.47 -10.77 9.89
N ARG A 734 -18.41 -9.82 9.87
CA ARG A 734 -18.94 -9.24 8.63
C ARG A 734 -18.19 -7.98 8.17
N ASN A 735 -17.63 -7.18 9.07
CA ASN A 735 -17.04 -5.87 8.77
C ASN A 735 -15.89 -5.93 7.74
N HIS A 736 -16.00 -5.15 6.67
CA HIS A 736 -14.94 -5.01 5.66
C HIS A 736 -14.97 -3.64 4.96
N ALA A 737 -13.87 -2.88 5.03
CA ALA A 737 -13.78 -1.48 4.58
C ALA A 737 -14.17 -1.19 3.11
N PHE A 738 -13.90 -2.13 2.19
CA PHE A 738 -14.43 -2.07 0.80
C PHE A 738 -15.73 -2.86 0.62
N LEU A 739 -15.72 -4.18 0.83
CA LEU A 739 -16.84 -5.08 0.53
C LEU A 739 -18.13 -4.80 1.32
N GLY A 740 -18.04 -4.19 2.50
CA GLY A 740 -19.20 -3.71 3.27
C GLY A 740 -19.64 -2.30 2.89
N ASN A 741 -18.85 -1.55 2.12
CA ASN A 741 -19.19 -0.20 1.67
C ASN A 741 -19.93 -0.27 0.31
N TYR A 742 -21.25 -0.08 0.36
CA TYR A 742 -22.12 -0.15 -0.81
C TYR A 742 -21.68 0.75 -1.97
N ALA A 743 -21.28 1.99 -1.68
CA ALA A 743 -20.88 2.96 -2.71
C ALA A 743 -19.59 2.52 -3.43
N ARG A 744 -18.56 2.08 -2.69
CA ARG A 744 -17.29 1.61 -3.28
C ARG A 744 -17.45 0.33 -4.08
N VAL A 745 -18.31 -0.59 -3.62
CA VAL A 745 -18.68 -1.81 -4.37
C VAL A 745 -19.34 -1.45 -5.69
N VAL A 746 -20.36 -0.59 -5.68
CA VAL A 746 -21.05 -0.12 -6.90
C VAL A 746 -20.06 0.57 -7.83
N GLU A 747 -19.24 1.48 -7.32
CA GLU A 747 -18.24 2.21 -8.09
C GLU A 747 -17.28 1.26 -8.81
N SER A 748 -16.72 0.26 -8.12
CA SER A 748 -15.83 -0.69 -8.78
C SER A 748 -16.56 -1.66 -9.71
N MET A 749 -17.76 -2.13 -9.39
CA MET A 749 -18.51 -3.03 -10.26
C MET A 749 -18.98 -2.33 -11.55
N SER A 750 -19.28 -1.02 -11.49
CA SER A 750 -19.65 -0.20 -12.66
C SER A 750 -18.57 -0.10 -13.74
N ARG A 751 -17.33 -0.49 -13.41
CA ARG A 751 -16.16 -0.48 -14.31
C ARG A 751 -15.97 -1.82 -15.04
N LEU A 752 -16.83 -2.80 -14.80
CA LEU A 752 -16.79 -4.16 -15.36
C LEU A 752 -17.89 -4.41 -16.40
N ASP A 753 -17.61 -5.29 -17.35
CA ASP A 753 -18.57 -5.73 -18.35
C ASP A 753 -19.77 -6.45 -17.70
N GLY A 754 -20.98 -6.19 -18.21
CA GLY A 754 -22.23 -6.76 -17.70
C GLY A 754 -22.91 -5.98 -16.56
N PHE A 755 -22.29 -4.93 -16.02
CA PHE A 755 -22.90 -4.13 -14.94
C PHE A 755 -24.17 -3.39 -15.38
N TYR A 756 -24.22 -2.88 -16.61
CA TYR A 756 -25.34 -2.10 -17.13
C TYR A 756 -26.36 -2.92 -17.93
N ASP A 757 -26.05 -4.17 -18.27
CA ASP A 757 -26.92 -5.09 -19.00
C ASP A 757 -28.27 -5.32 -18.29
N GLU A 758 -29.30 -5.66 -19.07
CA GLU A 758 -30.59 -6.14 -18.56
C GLU A 758 -30.43 -7.35 -17.61
N SER A 759 -29.40 -8.17 -17.83
CA SER A 759 -29.08 -9.32 -16.98
C SER A 759 -28.51 -8.93 -15.62
N GLY A 760 -27.80 -7.79 -15.54
CA GLY A 760 -26.98 -7.37 -14.40
C GLY A 760 -25.91 -8.35 -13.94
N VAL A 761 -25.55 -9.36 -14.73
CA VAL A 761 -24.48 -10.33 -14.41
C VAL A 761 -23.15 -9.77 -14.88
N VAL A 762 -22.22 -9.58 -13.94
CA VAL A 762 -21.01 -8.78 -14.09
C VAL A 762 -19.78 -9.69 -14.05
N ASP A 763 -18.97 -9.72 -15.10
CA ASP A 763 -17.81 -10.62 -15.17
C ASP A 763 -16.54 -10.01 -14.54
N SER A 764 -15.80 -10.85 -13.80
CA SER A 764 -14.57 -10.46 -13.11
C SER A 764 -13.47 -11.53 -13.17
N ALA A 765 -12.21 -11.09 -13.23
CA ALA A 765 -11.02 -11.94 -13.06
C ALA A 765 -10.66 -12.19 -11.59
N GLY A 766 -11.12 -11.34 -10.66
CA GLY A 766 -10.72 -11.38 -9.25
C GLY A 766 -11.09 -10.11 -8.48
N VAL A 767 -10.36 -9.84 -7.40
CA VAL A 767 -10.44 -8.56 -6.69
C VAL A 767 -9.24 -7.68 -7.03
N ALA A 768 -9.50 -6.43 -7.36
CA ALA A 768 -8.44 -5.43 -7.44
C ALA A 768 -8.02 -5.07 -6.01
N ARG A 769 -6.71 -5.04 -5.78
CA ARG A 769 -6.12 -4.71 -4.49
C ARG A 769 -5.33 -3.42 -4.59
N ASP A 770 -5.40 -2.65 -3.52
CA ASP A 770 -4.64 -1.43 -3.37
C ASP A 770 -3.15 -1.78 -3.29
N GLN A 771 -2.32 -1.08 -4.07
CA GLN A 771 -0.91 -1.47 -4.27
C GLN A 771 -0.03 -1.15 -3.06
N VAL A 772 -0.55 -0.37 -2.11
CA VAL A 772 0.16 0.14 -0.93
C VAL A 772 -0.25 -0.69 0.30
N THR A 773 -1.55 -0.76 0.59
CA THR A 773 -2.15 -1.47 1.74
C THR A 773 -2.40 -2.96 1.51
N GLY A 774 -2.42 -3.42 0.26
CA GLY A 774 -2.76 -4.80 -0.10
C GLY A 774 -4.23 -5.20 0.12
N LEU A 775 -5.07 -4.30 0.66
CA LEU A 775 -6.50 -4.54 0.91
C LEU A 775 -7.30 -4.59 -0.39
N VAL A 776 -8.50 -5.22 -0.35
CA VAL A 776 -9.43 -5.13 -1.49
C VAL A 776 -9.88 -3.69 -1.65
N CYS A 777 -9.70 -3.13 -2.84
CA CYS A 777 -10.18 -1.80 -3.22
C CYS A 777 -11.10 -1.80 -4.45
N GLY A 778 -11.27 -2.95 -5.10
CA GLY A 778 -12.12 -3.12 -6.28
C GLY A 778 -12.21 -4.55 -6.78
N PHE A 779 -12.56 -4.69 -8.06
CA PHE A 779 -12.69 -5.94 -8.80
C PHE A 779 -11.91 -5.85 -10.13
N GLU A 780 -11.30 -6.95 -10.59
CA GLU A 780 -10.46 -6.94 -11.81
C GLU A 780 -11.27 -7.29 -13.07
N PRO A 781 -11.08 -6.58 -14.20
CA PRO A 781 -11.69 -6.95 -15.48
C PRO A 781 -11.02 -8.19 -16.10
N LEU A 782 -11.78 -8.93 -16.92
CA LEU A 782 -11.25 -10.06 -17.67
C LEU A 782 -10.21 -9.62 -18.71
N LYS A 783 -9.01 -10.21 -18.65
CA LYS A 783 -7.97 -10.04 -19.68
C LYS A 783 -8.25 -10.99 -20.84
N LEU A 784 -8.38 -10.44 -22.05
CA LEU A 784 -8.56 -11.23 -23.27
C LEU A 784 -7.22 -11.83 -23.72
N GLU A 785 -7.17 -13.14 -23.91
CA GLU A 785 -6.00 -13.79 -24.53
C GLU A 785 -6.03 -13.64 -26.06
N ASN A 786 -4.84 -13.38 -26.61
CA ASN A 786 -4.55 -13.06 -28.02
C ASN A 786 -5.01 -11.67 -28.50
N GLY A 787 -4.06 -10.89 -29.01
CA GLY A 787 -4.29 -9.55 -29.56
C GLY A 787 -4.96 -9.57 -30.93
N ALA A 788 -6.27 -9.82 -30.94
CA ALA A 788 -7.15 -9.62 -32.10
C ALA A 788 -8.21 -8.56 -31.77
N GLU A 789 -8.59 -7.76 -32.77
CA GLU A 789 -9.59 -6.69 -32.58
C GLU A 789 -10.95 -7.26 -32.16
N VAL A 790 -11.47 -6.80 -31.01
CA VAL A 790 -12.84 -7.08 -30.60
C VAL A 790 -13.79 -6.29 -31.49
N LYS A 791 -14.34 -6.95 -32.51
CA LYS A 791 -15.52 -6.45 -33.24
C LYS A 791 -16.71 -6.38 -32.27
N LEU A 792 -16.94 -5.20 -31.72
CA LEU A 792 -18.12 -4.87 -30.93
C LEU A 792 -19.38 -5.26 -31.70
N ARG A 793 -20.21 -6.11 -31.09
CA ARG A 793 -21.53 -6.46 -31.63
C ARG A 793 -22.49 -5.30 -31.36
N THR A 794 -23.27 -4.94 -32.37
CA THR A 794 -24.43 -4.05 -32.20
C THR A 794 -25.45 -4.68 -31.24
N PRO A 795 -26.02 -3.92 -30.29
CA PRO A 795 -27.20 -4.36 -29.56
C PRO A 795 -28.37 -4.60 -30.53
N LEU A 796 -29.14 -5.67 -30.31
CA LEU A 796 -30.42 -5.84 -30.98
C LEU A 796 -31.48 -4.94 -30.34
N SER A 797 -32.38 -4.40 -31.16
CA SER A 797 -33.60 -3.75 -30.69
C SER A 797 -34.58 -4.79 -30.12
N LEU A 798 -35.19 -4.46 -28.97
CA LEU A 798 -36.28 -5.21 -28.35
C LEU A 798 -37.57 -4.36 -28.31
N PRO A 799 -38.76 -4.98 -28.22
CA PRO A 799 -39.99 -4.38 -28.74
C PRO A 799 -40.75 -3.52 -27.73
N HIS A 800 -41.52 -2.55 -28.23
CA HIS A 800 -42.60 -1.93 -27.45
C HIS A 800 -43.70 -2.94 -27.12
N HIS A 801 -44.16 -3.00 -25.87
CA HIS A 801 -45.59 -3.07 -25.54
C HIS A 801 -45.93 -2.64 -24.10
N THR A 802 -46.26 -1.35 -23.97
CA THR A 802 -47.45 -0.84 -23.26
C THR A 802 -47.96 -1.53 -21.98
N GLN A 803 -47.84 -0.87 -20.82
CA GLN A 803 -48.95 -0.17 -20.13
C GLN A 803 -48.50 0.66 -18.89
N SER A 804 -49.37 1.60 -18.47
CA SER A 804 -49.33 2.41 -17.22
C SER A 804 -47.99 3.02 -16.76
N ARG A 805 -47.78 4.29 -17.15
CA ARG A 805 -46.77 5.24 -16.65
C ARG A 805 -46.83 5.49 -15.13
N PRO A 806 -45.68 5.51 -14.42
CA PRO A 806 -45.28 6.64 -13.58
C PRO A 806 -44.94 7.85 -14.48
N LEU A 807 -44.97 9.07 -13.95
CA LEU A 807 -44.57 10.26 -14.71
C LEU A 807 -43.10 10.15 -15.17
N PRO A 808 -42.76 10.59 -16.40
CA PRO A 808 -41.41 10.48 -16.92
C PRO A 808 -40.48 11.39 -16.12
N MET A 809 -39.47 10.81 -15.46
CA MET A 809 -38.37 11.58 -14.89
C MET A 809 -37.63 12.29 -16.03
N GLN A 810 -37.41 13.60 -15.90
CA GLN A 810 -36.52 14.33 -16.81
C GLN A 810 -35.11 13.74 -16.72
N PRO A 811 -34.35 13.70 -17.83
CA PRO A 811 -32.97 13.23 -17.79
C PRO A 811 -32.13 14.14 -16.88
N ASN A 812 -31.13 13.57 -16.20
CA ASN A 812 -30.34 14.24 -15.17
C ASN A 812 -29.26 15.17 -15.79
N VAL A 813 -29.72 16.17 -16.55
CA VAL A 813 -28.93 17.11 -17.37
C VAL A 813 -28.84 18.48 -16.69
N LEU A 814 -27.63 19.03 -16.66
CA LEU A 814 -27.38 20.47 -16.48
C LEU A 814 -27.15 21.10 -17.86
N THR A 815 -27.96 22.09 -18.25
CA THR A 815 -27.72 22.83 -19.49
C THR A 815 -26.90 24.09 -19.21
N ALA A 816 -25.76 24.21 -19.88
CA ALA A 816 -24.81 25.30 -19.75
C ALA A 816 -24.91 26.24 -20.95
N ILE A 817 -25.40 27.46 -20.71
CA ILE A 817 -25.56 28.50 -21.73
C ILE A 817 -24.46 29.55 -21.54
N ARG A 818 -23.73 29.84 -22.62
CA ARG A 818 -22.62 30.81 -22.62
C ARG A 818 -23.10 32.21 -23.03
N ILE A 819 -22.71 33.23 -22.27
CA ILE A 819 -22.99 34.64 -22.58
C ILE A 819 -21.67 35.43 -22.53
N HIS A 820 -21.33 36.11 -23.63
CA HIS A 820 -20.07 36.84 -23.78
C HIS A 820 -20.24 38.08 -24.67
N ARG A 821 -20.22 39.26 -24.06
CA ARG A 821 -20.26 40.57 -24.75
C ARG A 821 -18.83 41.00 -25.13
N ARG A 822 -18.57 41.49 -26.35
CA ARG A 822 -17.22 41.97 -26.74
C ARG A 822 -17.05 43.45 -26.41
N GLN A 823 -15.81 43.92 -26.39
CA GLN A 823 -15.50 45.35 -26.31
C GLN A 823 -16.06 46.16 -27.51
N SER A 824 -16.22 45.55 -28.68
CA SER A 824 -16.92 46.16 -29.83
C SER A 824 -18.42 46.37 -29.57
N ASP A 825 -19.00 45.59 -28.67
CA ASP A 825 -20.45 45.47 -28.46
C ASP A 825 -20.89 46.23 -27.18
N GLN A 826 -19.98 47.00 -26.57
CA GLN A 826 -20.23 47.80 -25.38
C GLN A 826 -21.01 49.10 -25.69
N SER A 827 -21.03 49.54 -26.95
CA SER A 827 -21.77 50.71 -27.43
C SER A 827 -23.26 50.45 -27.74
N ILE A 828 -23.68 49.18 -27.76
CA ILE A 828 -25.07 48.74 -27.98
C ILE A 828 -25.56 48.12 -26.68
N GLY A 829 -26.72 48.55 -26.16
CA GLY A 829 -27.26 48.07 -24.88
C GLY A 829 -27.44 46.55 -24.84
N PHE A 830 -27.23 45.95 -23.66
CA PHE A 830 -27.44 44.52 -23.45
C PHE A 830 -28.93 44.21 -23.39
N ASP A 831 -29.42 43.41 -24.33
CA ASP A 831 -30.77 42.85 -24.33
C ASP A 831 -30.75 41.45 -23.69
N PRO A 832 -31.39 41.27 -22.52
CA PRO A 832 -31.42 39.98 -21.84
C PRO A 832 -32.60 39.09 -22.29
N VAL A 833 -33.53 39.57 -23.12
CA VAL A 833 -34.75 38.82 -23.49
C VAL A 833 -34.42 37.51 -24.22
N PRO A 834 -33.54 37.47 -25.24
CA PRO A 834 -33.18 36.22 -25.92
C PRO A 834 -32.53 35.19 -25.00
N VAL A 835 -31.86 35.64 -23.93
CA VAL A 835 -31.26 34.79 -22.90
C VAL A 835 -32.35 34.20 -22.00
N SER A 836 -33.29 35.01 -21.51
CA SER A 836 -34.39 34.53 -20.67
C SER A 836 -35.22 33.48 -21.41
N GLU A 837 -35.60 33.73 -22.66
CA GLU A 837 -36.28 32.73 -23.49
C GLU A 837 -35.46 31.43 -23.66
N ALA A 838 -34.12 31.52 -23.73
CA ALA A 838 -33.26 30.34 -23.87
C ALA A 838 -33.20 29.53 -22.56
N VAL A 839 -33.24 30.18 -21.40
CA VAL A 839 -33.38 29.53 -20.08
C VAL A 839 -34.74 28.86 -19.95
N GLU A 840 -35.84 29.55 -20.28
CA GLU A 840 -37.18 28.98 -20.27
C GLU A 840 -37.28 27.75 -21.17
N ARG A 841 -36.73 27.81 -22.40
CA ARG A 841 -36.63 26.65 -23.30
C ARG A 841 -35.84 25.51 -22.65
N ALA A 842 -34.65 25.79 -22.10
CA ALA A 842 -33.77 24.79 -21.52
C ALA A 842 -34.37 24.07 -20.30
N LEU A 843 -35.15 24.76 -19.46
CA LEU A 843 -35.82 24.19 -18.29
C LEU A 843 -36.87 23.09 -18.62
N ASN A 844 -37.25 22.93 -19.89
CA ASN A 844 -38.15 21.84 -20.31
C ASN A 844 -37.43 20.48 -20.47
N TYR A 845 -36.13 20.49 -20.78
CA TYR A 845 -35.30 19.29 -20.97
C TYR A 845 -34.14 19.15 -19.99
N SER A 846 -33.99 20.10 -19.06
CA SER A 846 -32.88 20.15 -18.09
C SER A 846 -33.41 20.22 -16.66
N LYS A 847 -32.82 19.43 -15.77
CA LYS A 847 -33.10 19.48 -14.33
C LYS A 847 -32.64 20.80 -13.70
N SER A 848 -31.60 21.41 -14.27
CA SER A 848 -31.13 22.75 -13.94
C SER A 848 -30.47 23.41 -15.16
N VAL A 849 -30.35 24.74 -15.13
CA VAL A 849 -29.63 25.55 -16.11
C VAL A 849 -28.52 26.34 -15.39
N ILE A 850 -27.35 26.50 -16.03
CA ILE A 850 -26.27 27.37 -15.58
C ILE A 850 -25.89 28.37 -16.68
N LEU A 851 -25.83 29.65 -16.31
CA LEU A 851 -25.43 30.75 -17.17
C LEU A 851 -23.98 31.14 -16.90
N ALA A 852 -23.10 30.86 -17.86
CA ALA A 852 -21.70 31.26 -17.81
C ALA A 852 -21.57 32.67 -18.39
N VAL A 853 -21.49 33.69 -17.51
CA VAL A 853 -21.63 35.10 -17.92
C VAL A 853 -20.32 35.87 -17.85
N SER A 854 -19.87 36.42 -18.99
CA SER A 854 -18.80 37.41 -19.05
C SER A 854 -19.41 38.77 -19.42
N LEU A 855 -19.91 39.44 -18.38
CA LEU A 855 -20.69 40.69 -18.44
C LEU A 855 -20.25 41.65 -17.32
N PRO A 856 -20.28 42.98 -17.54
CA PRO A 856 -20.27 43.99 -16.47
C PRO A 856 -21.34 43.77 -15.39
N SER A 857 -21.09 44.20 -14.15
CA SER A 857 -22.01 43.99 -13.00
C SER A 857 -23.39 44.63 -13.18
N GLU A 858 -23.46 45.74 -13.94
CA GLU A 858 -24.70 46.41 -14.35
C GLU A 858 -25.55 45.51 -15.28
N ASP A 859 -24.95 44.92 -16.32
CA ASP A 859 -25.60 43.95 -17.21
C ASP A 859 -26.04 42.68 -16.43
N ILE A 860 -25.24 42.20 -15.46
CA ILE A 860 -25.59 41.04 -14.63
C ILE A 860 -26.85 41.34 -13.79
N SER A 861 -26.97 42.56 -13.26
CA SER A 861 -28.16 42.98 -12.51
C SER A 861 -29.39 43.07 -13.42
N THR A 862 -29.23 43.57 -14.65
CA THR A 862 -30.26 43.55 -15.68
C THR A 862 -30.65 42.12 -16.08
N LEU A 863 -29.70 41.21 -16.25
CA LEU A 863 -29.96 39.80 -16.54
C LEU A 863 -30.76 39.12 -15.41
N LEU A 864 -30.33 39.28 -14.15
CA LEU A 864 -31.02 38.69 -13.00
C LEU A 864 -32.48 39.16 -12.87
N SER A 865 -32.78 40.41 -13.26
CA SER A 865 -34.15 40.95 -13.24
C SER A 865 -35.14 40.32 -14.23
N VAL A 866 -34.67 39.52 -15.20
CA VAL A 866 -35.54 38.82 -16.18
C VAL A 866 -35.42 37.30 -16.12
N LEU A 867 -34.75 36.77 -15.10
CA LEU A 867 -34.64 35.32 -14.84
C LEU A 867 -35.66 34.87 -13.79
N PRO A 868 -36.00 33.56 -13.72
CA PRO A 868 -36.96 33.04 -12.75
C PRO A 868 -36.58 33.33 -11.29
N GLU A 869 -37.58 33.56 -10.44
CA GLU A 869 -37.39 33.68 -8.99
C GLU A 869 -36.69 32.42 -8.43
N GLY A 870 -35.79 32.62 -7.47
CA GLY A 870 -34.92 31.55 -6.95
C GLY A 870 -33.74 31.21 -7.86
N THR A 871 -33.39 32.06 -8.83
CA THR A 871 -32.10 32.00 -9.54
C THR A 871 -30.95 32.22 -8.53
N GLY A 872 -30.05 31.25 -8.42
CA GLY A 872 -28.87 31.35 -7.56
C GLY A 872 -27.72 32.07 -8.26
N LEU A 873 -27.07 33.02 -7.58
CA LEU A 873 -25.74 33.50 -7.97
C LEU A 873 -24.69 32.56 -7.34
N LEU A 874 -23.68 32.17 -8.12
CA LEU A 874 -22.58 31.34 -7.65
C LEU A 874 -21.35 32.22 -7.40
N ASP A 875 -21.12 32.53 -6.12
CA ASP A 875 -19.96 33.20 -5.57
C ASP A 875 -19.39 32.41 -4.36
N ASP A 876 -18.20 32.80 -3.90
CA ASP A 876 -17.36 32.02 -2.99
C ASP A 876 -17.97 31.80 -1.58
N GLU A 877 -19.09 32.44 -1.23
CA GLU A 877 -19.74 32.35 0.09
C GLU A 877 -20.99 31.44 0.11
N HIS A 878 -21.45 30.91 -1.02
CA HIS A 878 -22.78 30.27 -1.13
C HIS A 878 -22.83 28.79 -1.60
N GLU A 879 -21.71 28.06 -1.65
CA GLU A 879 -21.69 26.66 -2.14
C GLU A 879 -22.45 25.63 -1.28
N ASN A 880 -22.72 25.94 0.00
CA ASN A 880 -23.20 25.01 1.05
C ASN A 880 -24.64 24.48 0.92
N SER A 881 -25.36 24.74 -0.18
CA SER A 881 -26.66 24.11 -0.43
C SER A 881 -26.51 22.68 -0.96
N GLU A 882 -27.16 21.70 -0.32
CA GLU A 882 -27.20 20.30 -0.79
C GLU A 882 -27.86 20.16 -2.18
N ALA A 883 -28.79 21.06 -2.53
CA ALA A 883 -29.47 21.07 -3.82
C ALA A 883 -29.07 22.30 -4.68
N PRO A 884 -28.77 22.14 -5.98
CA PRO A 884 -28.55 23.25 -6.89
C PRO A 884 -29.87 23.98 -7.22
N ALA A 885 -29.81 25.29 -7.48
CA ALA A 885 -30.98 26.04 -7.93
C ALA A 885 -31.44 25.58 -9.33
N ARG A 886 -32.70 25.86 -9.70
CA ARG A 886 -33.21 25.55 -11.06
C ARG A 886 -32.48 26.36 -12.14
N VAL A 887 -32.09 27.58 -11.83
CA VAL A 887 -31.23 28.43 -12.66
C VAL A 887 -30.09 28.93 -11.78
N ASN A 888 -28.86 28.85 -12.29
CA ASN A 888 -27.65 29.31 -11.60
C ASN A 888 -26.92 30.30 -12.52
N VAL A 889 -26.33 31.35 -11.97
CA VAL A 889 -25.49 32.31 -12.70
C VAL A 889 -24.07 32.23 -12.16
N LEU A 890 -23.10 31.99 -13.04
CA LEU A 890 -21.69 31.86 -12.71
C LEU A 890 -20.89 32.99 -13.40
N PRO A 891 -20.48 34.04 -12.66
CA PRO A 891 -19.76 35.18 -13.21
C PRO A 891 -18.31 34.86 -13.56
N PHE A 892 -17.92 35.14 -14.81
CA PHE A 892 -16.57 34.92 -15.32
C PHE A 892 -15.91 36.22 -15.75
N THR A 893 -15.08 36.78 -14.86
CA THR A 893 -14.16 37.87 -15.23
C THR A 893 -12.85 37.30 -15.78
N ARG A 894 -12.27 38.02 -16.76
CA ARG A 894 -10.94 37.73 -17.31
C ARG A 894 -9.80 37.89 -16.29
N ALA A 895 -10.03 38.62 -15.20
CA ALA A 895 -9.07 38.77 -14.11
C ALA A 895 -9.04 37.55 -13.19
N THR A 896 -10.20 36.96 -12.90
CA THR A 896 -10.34 35.81 -11.99
C THR A 896 -10.00 34.48 -12.67
N TYR A 897 -10.51 34.25 -13.89
CA TYR A 897 -10.43 32.94 -14.55
C TYR A 897 -9.59 32.91 -15.85
N GLY A 898 -9.00 34.04 -16.24
CA GLY A 898 -8.11 34.13 -17.40
C GLY A 898 -8.84 34.04 -18.75
N ARG A 899 -8.83 32.87 -19.39
CA ARG A 899 -9.55 32.60 -20.65
C ARG A 899 -10.79 31.73 -20.39
N PHE A 900 -11.36 31.05 -21.39
CA PHE A 900 -12.70 30.45 -21.30
C PHE A 900 -12.73 28.96 -20.93
N ILE A 901 -11.66 28.19 -21.16
CA ILE A 901 -11.63 26.77 -20.76
C ILE A 901 -11.68 26.57 -19.24
N PRO A 902 -11.02 27.42 -18.40
CA PRO A 902 -11.26 27.40 -16.96
C PRO A 902 -12.74 27.56 -16.58
N ALA A 903 -13.51 28.36 -17.34
CA ALA A 903 -14.94 28.52 -17.11
C ALA A 903 -15.75 27.26 -17.46
N LEU A 904 -15.42 26.57 -18.55
CA LEU A 904 -16.01 25.26 -18.88
C LEU A 904 -15.68 24.20 -17.81
N ASN A 905 -14.46 24.21 -17.29
CA ASN A 905 -14.02 23.24 -16.29
C ASN A 905 -14.63 23.51 -14.90
N ALA A 906 -14.89 24.78 -14.54
CA ALA A 906 -15.67 25.13 -13.36
C ALA A 906 -17.13 24.62 -13.45
N ILE A 907 -17.76 24.72 -14.62
CA ILE A 907 -19.11 24.15 -14.87
C ILE A 907 -19.10 22.62 -14.72
N ILE A 908 -18.06 21.94 -15.24
CA ILE A 908 -17.88 20.49 -15.09
C ILE A 908 -17.74 20.10 -13.61
N ALA A 909 -16.93 20.84 -12.84
CA ALA A 909 -16.76 20.60 -11.40
C ALA A 909 -18.08 20.78 -10.63
N PHE A 910 -18.77 21.91 -10.82
CA PHE A 910 -20.09 22.17 -10.22
C PHE A 910 -21.10 21.06 -10.57
N ALA A 911 -21.18 20.68 -11.85
CA ALA A 911 -22.10 19.64 -12.31
C ALA A 911 -21.80 18.26 -11.69
N HIS A 912 -20.51 17.94 -11.49
CA HIS A 912 -20.08 16.66 -10.93
C HIS A 912 -20.35 16.61 -9.42
N VAL A 913 -20.00 17.67 -8.68
CA VAL A 913 -20.26 17.81 -7.25
C VAL A 913 -21.77 17.80 -6.93
N LYS A 914 -22.60 18.43 -7.77
CA LYS A 914 -24.06 18.44 -7.60
C LYS A 914 -24.78 17.25 -8.30
N GLY A 915 -24.04 16.21 -8.72
CA GLY A 915 -24.60 14.91 -9.09
C GLY A 915 -25.40 14.85 -10.41
N PHE A 916 -25.00 15.64 -11.42
CA PHE A 916 -25.56 15.52 -12.78
C PHE A 916 -24.85 14.40 -13.57
N GLU A 917 -25.56 13.74 -14.48
CA GLU A 917 -24.97 12.70 -15.35
C GLU A 917 -24.43 13.27 -16.67
N HIS A 918 -25.05 14.35 -17.14
CA HIS A 918 -24.80 14.95 -18.45
C HIS A 918 -24.75 16.47 -18.35
N VAL A 919 -23.87 17.08 -19.16
CA VAL A 919 -23.84 18.53 -19.36
C VAL A 919 -24.12 18.82 -20.83
N LEU A 920 -25.15 19.63 -21.09
CA LEU A 920 -25.50 20.12 -22.43
C LEU A 920 -24.95 21.53 -22.61
N PHE A 921 -23.91 21.71 -23.42
CA PHE A 921 -23.45 23.02 -23.82
C PHE A 921 -24.29 23.54 -25.00
N GLN A 922 -24.84 24.75 -24.87
CA GLN A 922 -25.80 25.33 -25.81
C GLN A 922 -25.55 26.82 -26.05
N SER A 923 -25.62 27.24 -27.32
CA SER A 923 -25.68 28.66 -27.70
C SER A 923 -27.11 29.19 -27.59
N VAL A 924 -27.27 30.44 -27.13
CA VAL A 924 -28.57 31.12 -26.91
C VAL A 924 -29.48 31.04 -28.15
N GLU A 925 -28.87 31.09 -29.33
CA GLU A 925 -29.56 31.20 -30.63
C GLU A 925 -29.88 29.85 -31.27
N VAL A 926 -29.58 28.73 -30.59
CA VAL A 926 -29.89 27.37 -31.06
C VAL A 926 -31.14 26.84 -30.38
N LYS A 927 -32.11 26.43 -31.20
CA LYS A 927 -33.31 25.70 -30.77
C LYS A 927 -33.10 24.20 -30.93
N ILE A 928 -33.66 23.45 -30.00
CA ILE A 928 -33.81 21.98 -30.01
C ILE A 928 -35.02 21.65 -29.14
N ASP A 929 -35.75 20.60 -29.51
CA ASP A 929 -36.91 20.09 -28.77
C ASP A 929 -36.49 19.11 -27.64
N PRO A 930 -37.35 18.86 -26.64
CA PRO A 930 -37.02 17.96 -25.53
C PRO A 930 -36.75 16.51 -25.93
N ASP A 931 -37.42 15.99 -26.96
CA ASP A 931 -37.26 14.58 -27.38
C ASP A 931 -35.94 14.38 -28.13
N SER A 932 -35.46 15.36 -28.90
CA SER A 932 -34.12 15.34 -29.49
C SER A 932 -33.02 15.43 -28.43
N VAL A 933 -33.17 16.26 -27.39
CA VAL A 933 -32.22 16.27 -26.25
C VAL A 933 -32.22 14.92 -25.53
N LYS A 934 -33.39 14.33 -25.30
CA LYS A 934 -33.54 13.00 -24.71
C LYS A 934 -32.85 11.92 -25.56
N LYS A 935 -33.11 11.88 -26.87
CA LYS A 935 -32.42 11.01 -27.85
C LYS A 935 -30.88 11.18 -27.78
N MET A 936 -30.37 12.40 -27.58
CA MET A 936 -28.92 12.64 -27.42
C MET A 936 -28.37 12.07 -26.11
N THR A 937 -29.10 12.18 -24.98
CA THR A 937 -28.68 11.60 -23.69
C THR A 937 -28.70 10.06 -23.70
N GLU A 938 -29.62 9.44 -24.43
CA GLU A 938 -29.79 7.98 -24.49
C GLU A 938 -28.63 7.24 -25.19
N LEU A 939 -27.79 7.93 -25.96
CA LEU A 939 -26.70 7.31 -26.74
C LEU A 939 -25.44 6.95 -25.94
N TYR A 940 -25.31 7.42 -24.69
CA TYR A 940 -24.26 7.06 -23.70
C TYR A 940 -22.79 7.03 -24.20
N VAL A 941 -22.44 7.85 -25.19
CA VAL A 941 -21.07 8.03 -25.71
C VAL A 941 -20.27 9.06 -24.88
N LEU A 942 -19.12 9.56 -25.34
CA LEU A 942 -18.44 10.70 -24.68
C LEU A 942 -19.23 11.99 -24.91
N VAL A 943 -19.59 12.23 -26.17
CA VAL A 943 -20.27 13.45 -26.63
C VAL A 943 -21.18 13.14 -27.82
N VAL A 944 -22.36 13.76 -27.80
CA VAL A 944 -23.30 13.82 -28.93
C VAL A 944 -23.53 15.28 -29.28
N GLY A 945 -23.23 15.69 -30.52
CA GLY A 945 -23.48 17.06 -31.01
C GLY A 945 -24.55 17.11 -32.09
N LYS A 946 -25.28 18.23 -32.20
CA LYS A 946 -26.18 18.46 -33.35
C LYS A 946 -25.39 18.95 -34.55
N ALA A 947 -25.60 18.30 -35.70
CA ALA A 947 -25.13 18.75 -36.98
C ALA A 947 -25.84 20.05 -37.39
N PHE A 948 -25.05 21.05 -37.77
CA PHE A 948 -25.48 22.25 -38.48
C PHE A 948 -24.92 22.21 -39.90
N ASP A 949 -25.45 23.02 -40.81
CA ASP A 949 -25.10 22.97 -42.25
C ASP A 949 -23.65 23.38 -42.54
N ALA A 950 -23.02 24.07 -41.59
CA ALA A 950 -21.59 24.40 -41.62
C ALA A 950 -20.65 23.26 -41.15
N HIS A 951 -21.17 22.09 -40.77
CA HIS A 951 -20.37 20.88 -40.56
C HIS A 951 -20.16 20.14 -41.88
N ASN A 952 -19.00 19.48 -42.02
CA ASN A 952 -18.72 18.54 -43.11
C ASN A 952 -19.44 17.20 -42.81
N PHE A 953 -20.78 17.20 -42.88
CA PHE A 953 -21.59 16.05 -42.48
C PHE A 953 -21.68 15.00 -43.60
N HIS A 954 -21.15 13.80 -43.34
CA HIS A 954 -21.22 12.67 -44.25
C HIS A 954 -22.41 11.77 -43.91
N GLN A 955 -23.16 11.33 -44.93
CA GLN A 955 -24.36 10.50 -44.78
C GLN A 955 -24.17 9.16 -45.48
N SER A 956 -24.58 8.07 -44.82
CA SER A 956 -24.56 6.73 -45.41
C SER A 956 -25.60 6.60 -46.52
N SER A 957 -25.22 5.94 -47.62
CA SER A 957 -26.08 5.70 -48.79
C SER A 957 -27.33 4.84 -48.51
N THR A 958 -27.38 4.18 -47.34
CA THR A 958 -28.57 3.43 -46.87
C THR A 958 -29.33 4.13 -45.74
N GLY A 959 -28.86 5.27 -45.25
CA GLY A 959 -29.47 6.05 -44.15
C GLY A 959 -29.45 5.41 -42.75
N GLN A 960 -29.28 4.08 -42.64
CA GLN A 960 -29.45 3.32 -41.40
C GLN A 960 -28.15 2.95 -40.66
N VAL A 961 -26.97 3.30 -41.21
CA VAL A 961 -25.67 2.91 -40.65
C VAL A 961 -24.84 4.17 -40.33
N PRO A 962 -24.24 4.28 -39.13
CA PRO A 962 -23.31 5.37 -38.80
C PRO A 962 -22.16 5.45 -39.79
N THR A 963 -21.85 6.65 -40.27
CA THR A 963 -20.70 6.89 -41.16
C THR A 963 -19.51 7.33 -40.32
N LEU A 964 -18.44 6.53 -40.30
CA LEU A 964 -17.24 6.84 -39.52
C LEU A 964 -16.33 7.79 -40.31
N VAL A 965 -16.04 8.97 -39.75
CA VAL A 965 -15.33 10.08 -40.40
C VAL A 965 -14.14 10.51 -39.54
N GLU A 966 -13.05 10.98 -40.15
CA GLU A 966 -11.90 11.54 -39.41
C GLU A 966 -12.30 12.77 -38.58
N LEU A 967 -11.72 12.90 -37.38
CA LEU A 967 -11.94 13.99 -36.44
C LEU A 967 -11.22 15.27 -36.87
N THR A 968 -11.98 16.23 -37.40
CA THR A 968 -11.54 17.57 -37.79
C THR A 968 -12.42 18.64 -37.11
N GLY A 969 -12.04 19.91 -37.21
CA GLY A 969 -12.82 21.01 -36.63
C GLY A 969 -14.22 21.21 -37.23
N ARG A 970 -14.50 20.63 -38.42
CA ARG A 970 -15.81 20.62 -39.08
C ARG A 970 -16.56 19.28 -39.04
N THR A 971 -15.95 18.21 -38.53
CA THR A 971 -16.62 16.92 -38.32
C THR A 971 -16.86 16.61 -36.84
N CYS A 972 -16.10 17.23 -35.91
CA CYS A 972 -16.32 17.08 -34.48
C CYS A 972 -17.67 17.69 -34.04
N PRO A 973 -18.34 17.12 -33.03
CA PRO A 973 -19.37 17.80 -32.24
C PRO A 973 -18.89 19.18 -31.76
N TRP A 974 -19.78 20.19 -31.82
CA TRP A 974 -19.49 21.54 -31.32
C TRP A 974 -20.30 21.86 -30.06
N ASN A 975 -19.69 22.52 -29.07
CA ASN A 975 -20.33 23.07 -27.87
C ASN A 975 -21.39 24.16 -28.17
N THR A 976 -21.60 24.49 -29.45
CA THR A 976 -22.76 25.25 -29.94
C THR A 976 -24.08 24.51 -29.68
N LEU A 977 -24.09 23.17 -29.78
CA LEU A 977 -25.10 22.30 -29.15
C LEU A 977 -24.56 20.86 -29.01
N ALA A 978 -24.05 20.52 -27.83
CA ALA A 978 -23.53 19.17 -27.54
C ALA A 978 -23.81 18.70 -26.11
N VAL A 979 -24.34 17.48 -26.00
CA VAL A 979 -24.48 16.73 -24.74
C VAL A 979 -23.19 15.94 -24.50
N TRP A 980 -22.54 16.20 -23.38
CA TRP A 980 -21.39 15.42 -22.90
C TRP A 980 -21.80 14.53 -21.73
N ASN A 981 -21.29 13.29 -21.71
CA ASN A 981 -21.41 12.41 -20.57
C ASN A 981 -20.39 12.83 -19.50
N LEU A 982 -20.87 13.26 -18.33
CA LEU A 982 -20.03 13.94 -17.34
C LEU A 982 -19.02 12.99 -16.68
N ASN A 983 -19.42 11.74 -16.43
CA ASN A 983 -18.55 10.68 -15.89
C ASN A 983 -17.42 10.25 -16.84
N LYS A 984 -17.51 10.64 -18.12
CA LYS A 984 -16.41 10.56 -19.08
C LYS A 984 -15.63 11.87 -19.12
N LEU A 985 -16.27 13.00 -19.40
CA LEU A 985 -15.60 14.30 -19.56
C LEU A 985 -14.81 14.76 -18.31
N ALA A 986 -15.30 14.47 -17.09
CA ALA A 986 -14.61 14.81 -15.85
C ALA A 986 -13.24 14.13 -15.68
N ARG A 987 -12.91 13.10 -16.49
CA ARG A 987 -11.59 12.44 -16.48
C ARG A 987 -10.45 13.32 -17.02
N THR A 988 -10.76 14.35 -17.81
CA THR A 988 -9.77 15.31 -18.35
C THR A 988 -10.19 16.78 -18.23
N GLY A 989 -11.49 17.06 -18.13
CA GLY A 989 -12.06 18.36 -18.48
C GLY A 989 -11.81 18.71 -19.95
N PHE A 990 -12.10 19.95 -20.33
CA PHE A 990 -11.59 20.54 -21.58
C PHE A 990 -10.13 20.95 -21.41
N LEU A 991 -9.31 20.70 -22.43
CA LEU A 991 -7.86 20.84 -22.34
C LEU A 991 -7.42 22.31 -22.46
N LEU A 992 -6.78 22.85 -21.41
CA LEU A 992 -6.27 24.24 -21.34
C LEU A 992 -5.33 24.62 -22.50
N THR A 993 -4.63 23.64 -23.07
CA THR A 993 -3.79 23.79 -24.28
C THR A 993 -4.56 24.23 -25.52
N SER A 994 -5.89 24.10 -25.54
CA SER A 994 -6.75 24.53 -26.65
C SER A 994 -7.03 26.05 -26.65
N GLU A 995 -6.49 26.79 -25.67
CA GLU A 995 -6.49 28.26 -25.65
C GLU A 995 -5.09 28.87 -25.67
N THR A 996 -4.03 28.06 -25.72
CA THR A 996 -2.65 28.50 -25.94
C THR A 996 -2.19 28.08 -27.34
N ASN A 997 -1.25 28.83 -27.92
CA ASN A 997 -0.67 28.56 -29.25
C ASN A 997 -1.70 28.42 -30.40
N THR A 998 -2.93 28.94 -30.25
CA THR A 998 -3.92 29.02 -31.33
C THR A 998 -3.36 29.86 -32.50
N PRO A 999 -3.49 29.43 -33.77
CA PRO A 999 -2.87 30.13 -34.90
C PRO A 999 -3.37 31.59 -35.06
N PRO A 1000 -2.57 32.50 -35.64
CA PRO A 1000 -2.99 33.87 -35.92
C PRO A 1000 -4.30 33.92 -36.72
N ASN A 1001 -5.18 34.88 -36.37
CA ASN A 1001 -6.51 35.06 -36.95
C ASN A 1001 -7.48 33.86 -36.81
N SER A 1002 -7.14 32.83 -36.04
CA SER A 1002 -7.96 31.62 -35.86
C SER A 1002 -8.72 31.63 -34.53
N SER A 1003 -9.87 30.98 -34.49
CA SER A 1003 -10.66 30.80 -33.25
C SER A 1003 -10.25 29.53 -32.50
N ALA A 1004 -10.34 29.55 -31.17
CA ALA A 1004 -10.15 28.35 -30.37
C ALA A 1004 -11.22 27.29 -30.68
N ILE A 1005 -10.86 26.02 -30.44
CA ILE A 1005 -11.74 24.85 -30.53
C ILE A 1005 -11.28 23.85 -29.46
N GLU A 1006 -12.11 23.66 -28.44
CA GLU A 1006 -11.82 22.83 -27.27
C GLU A 1006 -12.29 21.37 -27.45
N GLU A 1007 -13.29 21.13 -28.30
CA GLU A 1007 -13.98 19.85 -28.44
C GLU A 1007 -13.08 18.81 -29.11
N ALA A 1008 -12.50 19.15 -30.27
CA ALA A 1008 -11.65 18.25 -31.06
C ALA A 1008 -10.41 17.71 -30.30
N PRO A 1009 -9.54 18.53 -29.67
CA PRO A 1009 -8.40 18.02 -28.91
C PRO A 1009 -8.83 17.21 -27.67
N THR A 1010 -9.94 17.58 -27.03
CA THR A 1010 -10.49 16.83 -25.90
C THR A 1010 -10.96 15.44 -26.33
N ILE A 1011 -11.73 15.34 -27.44
CA ILE A 1011 -12.15 14.05 -28.02
C ILE A 1011 -10.94 13.21 -28.45
N ALA A 1012 -9.94 13.81 -29.11
CA ALA A 1012 -8.75 13.11 -29.57
C ALA A 1012 -7.97 12.48 -28.40
N LEU A 1013 -7.74 13.23 -27.31
CA LEU A 1013 -7.11 12.69 -26.11
C LEU A 1013 -7.97 11.60 -25.48
N HIS A 1014 -9.28 11.81 -25.36
CA HIS A 1014 -10.19 10.85 -24.77
C HIS A 1014 -10.23 9.51 -25.56
N GLN A 1015 -10.15 9.55 -26.89
CA GLN A 1015 -10.06 8.37 -27.74
C GLN A 1015 -8.70 7.67 -27.63
N LYS A 1016 -7.62 8.42 -27.39
CA LYS A 1016 -6.29 7.86 -27.15
C LYS A 1016 -6.16 7.18 -25.79
N LEU A 1017 -6.70 7.80 -24.73
CA LEU A 1017 -6.63 7.31 -23.35
C LEU A 1017 -7.66 6.21 -23.06
N PHE A 1018 -8.86 6.30 -23.64
CA PHE A 1018 -9.96 5.36 -23.40
C PHE A 1018 -10.55 4.87 -24.75
N PRO A 1019 -9.78 4.09 -25.54
CA PRO A 1019 -10.24 3.54 -26.80
C PRO A 1019 -11.51 2.69 -26.61
N GLY A 1020 -12.43 2.76 -27.57
CA GLY A 1020 -13.76 2.13 -27.51
C GLY A 1020 -14.77 2.83 -26.57
N GLN A 1021 -14.33 3.36 -25.42
CA GLN A 1021 -15.22 4.03 -24.44
C GLN A 1021 -15.58 5.47 -24.84
N SER A 1022 -14.67 6.16 -25.54
CA SER A 1022 -14.73 7.58 -25.91
C SER A 1022 -15.26 7.86 -27.32
N ARG A 1023 -16.28 7.10 -27.76
CA ARG A 1023 -17.00 7.39 -29.02
C ARG A 1023 -17.52 8.84 -29.02
N ALA A 1024 -17.51 9.49 -30.18
CA ALA A 1024 -18.09 10.81 -30.39
C ALA A 1024 -19.06 10.73 -31.57
N ILE A 1025 -20.28 11.27 -31.42
CA ILE A 1025 -21.33 11.19 -32.44
C ILE A 1025 -21.76 12.60 -32.85
N LEU A 1026 -21.80 12.86 -34.16
CA LEU A 1026 -22.46 14.02 -34.74
C LEU A 1026 -23.81 13.60 -35.34
N VAL A 1027 -24.90 14.15 -34.81
CA VAL A 1027 -26.29 13.76 -35.12
C VAL A 1027 -26.99 14.81 -35.96
N ARG A 1028 -27.55 14.43 -37.10
CA ARG A 1028 -28.50 15.26 -37.87
C ARG A 1028 -29.92 14.73 -37.67
N PHE A 1029 -30.84 15.59 -37.27
CA PHE A 1029 -32.25 15.28 -37.10
C PHE A 1029 -33.04 15.46 -38.42
N GLY A 1030 -34.25 14.89 -38.51
CA GLY A 1030 -35.08 14.91 -39.71
C GLY A 1030 -35.87 16.20 -39.96
N THR A 1031 -36.01 17.09 -38.97
CA THR A 1031 -36.72 18.38 -39.06
C THR A 1031 -35.77 19.55 -39.22
N GLU A 1032 -36.17 20.57 -40.00
CA GLU A 1032 -35.35 21.76 -40.31
C GLU A 1032 -35.31 22.79 -39.16
N ASP A 1033 -34.84 22.38 -37.98
CA ASP A 1033 -34.45 23.30 -36.91
C ASP A 1033 -33.08 23.92 -37.23
N GLY A 1034 -33.10 24.88 -38.17
CA GLY A 1034 -31.92 25.58 -38.67
C GLY A 1034 -31.18 26.40 -37.61
N TRP A 1035 -29.88 26.62 -37.84
CA TRP A 1035 -29.11 27.56 -37.01
C TRP A 1035 -29.54 28.99 -37.37
N GLY A 1036 -30.01 29.78 -36.39
CA GLY A 1036 -30.55 31.12 -36.61
C GLY A 1036 -29.47 32.16 -36.96
N THR A 1037 -28.86 32.06 -38.15
CA THR A 1037 -27.73 32.91 -38.59
C THR A 1037 -28.14 34.07 -39.51
N ALA A 1038 -29.43 34.44 -39.52
CA ALA A 1038 -29.94 35.61 -40.22
C ALA A 1038 -29.61 36.89 -39.42
N TRP A 1039 -28.32 37.25 -39.35
CA TRP A 1039 -27.85 38.43 -38.63
C TRP A 1039 -28.06 39.70 -39.46
N ASN A 1040 -28.77 40.68 -38.91
CA ASN A 1040 -28.85 42.03 -39.47
C ASN A 1040 -27.55 42.86 -39.27
N ASP A 1041 -26.52 42.27 -38.64
CA ASP A 1041 -25.21 42.87 -38.41
C ASP A 1041 -24.12 42.24 -39.32
N PRO A 1042 -23.55 43.00 -40.27
CA PRO A 1042 -22.44 42.55 -41.11
C PRO A 1042 -21.19 42.14 -40.32
N ALA A 1043 -20.89 42.74 -39.17
CA ALA A 1043 -19.68 42.45 -38.41
C ALA A 1043 -19.76 41.08 -37.69
N ARG A 1044 -20.92 40.74 -37.11
CA ARG A 1044 -21.23 39.40 -36.60
C ARG A 1044 -21.18 38.35 -37.72
N ALA A 1045 -21.72 38.65 -38.90
CA ALA A 1045 -21.67 37.76 -40.05
C ALA A 1045 -20.24 37.52 -40.57
N GLU A 1046 -19.42 38.57 -40.70
CA GLU A 1046 -18.04 38.43 -41.18
C GLU A 1046 -17.15 37.68 -40.16
N TRP A 1047 -17.30 37.99 -38.87
CA TRP A 1047 -16.61 37.23 -37.81
C TRP A 1047 -17.03 35.75 -37.82
N HIS A 1048 -18.31 35.47 -38.05
CA HIS A 1048 -18.82 34.10 -38.14
C HIS A 1048 -18.16 33.33 -39.29
N ALA A 1049 -18.02 33.96 -40.46
CA ALA A 1049 -17.29 33.40 -41.60
C ALA A 1049 -15.81 33.13 -41.26
N ARG A 1050 -15.11 34.07 -40.62
CA ARG A 1050 -13.71 33.88 -40.18
C ARG A 1050 -13.56 32.76 -39.13
N LYS A 1051 -14.51 32.60 -38.20
CA LYS A 1051 -14.55 31.49 -37.24
C LYS A 1051 -14.77 30.14 -37.93
N LEU A 1052 -15.69 30.07 -38.88
CA LEU A 1052 -15.93 28.85 -39.67
C LEU A 1052 -14.76 28.51 -40.60
N ALA A 1053 -14.05 29.50 -41.13
CA ALA A 1053 -12.87 29.30 -41.98
C ALA A 1053 -11.70 28.63 -41.23
N SER A 1054 -11.49 28.99 -39.95
CA SER A 1054 -10.33 28.56 -39.15
C SER A 1054 -10.48 27.24 -38.37
N LYS A 1055 -11.70 26.70 -38.26
CA LYS A 1055 -12.01 25.53 -37.39
C LYS A 1055 -11.09 24.32 -37.58
N ASP A 1056 -10.86 23.87 -38.82
CA ASP A 1056 -10.02 22.69 -39.08
C ASP A 1056 -8.55 22.95 -38.75
N THR A 1057 -8.03 24.13 -39.09
CA THR A 1057 -6.65 24.54 -38.79
C THR A 1057 -6.40 24.61 -37.28
N SER A 1058 -7.34 25.17 -36.51
CA SER A 1058 -7.26 25.18 -35.04
C SER A 1058 -7.31 23.78 -34.45
N ALA A 1059 -8.19 22.90 -34.95
CA ALA A 1059 -8.29 21.53 -34.46
C ALA A 1059 -6.98 20.75 -34.66
N ALA A 1060 -6.40 20.81 -35.86
CA ALA A 1060 -5.12 20.20 -36.17
C ALA A 1060 -3.98 20.75 -35.29
N ALA A 1061 -3.92 22.07 -35.09
CA ALA A 1061 -2.92 22.71 -34.23
C ALA A 1061 -3.07 22.28 -32.75
N HIS A 1062 -4.29 22.23 -32.22
CA HIS A 1062 -4.52 21.85 -30.83
C HIS A 1062 -4.29 20.35 -30.58
N ILE A 1063 -4.62 19.47 -31.54
CA ILE A 1063 -4.30 18.03 -31.50
C ILE A 1063 -2.77 17.81 -31.57
N ALA A 1064 -2.05 18.62 -32.34
CA ALA A 1064 -0.59 18.60 -32.36
C ALA A 1064 0.03 19.09 -31.04
N ASN A 1065 -0.52 20.15 -30.42
CA ASN A 1065 -0.06 20.68 -29.12
C ASN A 1065 -0.13 19.66 -27.98
N ILE A 1066 -0.98 18.63 -28.08
CA ILE A 1066 -1.10 17.53 -27.10
C ILE A 1066 -0.35 16.25 -27.53
N GLY A 1067 0.52 16.34 -28.54
CA GLY A 1067 1.38 15.24 -28.98
C GLY A 1067 0.68 14.16 -29.82
N LEU A 1068 -0.53 14.42 -30.32
CA LEU A 1068 -1.34 13.43 -31.07
C LEU A 1068 -1.31 13.65 -32.60
N THR A 1069 -0.33 14.40 -33.11
CA THR A 1069 -0.09 14.59 -34.56
C THR A 1069 -0.10 13.26 -35.31
N GLY A 1070 -1.01 13.12 -36.29
CA GLY A 1070 -1.14 11.90 -37.09
C GLY A 1070 -1.78 10.69 -36.38
N SER A 1071 -2.34 10.86 -35.18
CA SER A 1071 -3.17 9.82 -34.55
C SER A 1071 -4.56 9.79 -35.17
N THR A 1072 -4.90 8.71 -35.87
CA THR A 1072 -6.23 8.48 -36.44
C THR A 1072 -7.28 8.50 -35.32
N THR A 1073 -8.17 9.49 -35.37
CA THR A 1073 -9.26 9.72 -34.41
C THR A 1073 -10.54 10.00 -35.18
N MET A 1074 -11.68 9.51 -34.71
CA MET A 1074 -12.87 9.34 -35.55
C MET A 1074 -14.17 9.80 -34.87
N VAL A 1075 -15.12 10.27 -35.67
CA VAL A 1075 -16.47 10.67 -35.28
C VAL A 1075 -17.48 9.85 -36.08
N GLU A 1076 -18.55 9.42 -35.41
CA GLU A 1076 -19.68 8.76 -36.08
C GLU A 1076 -20.71 9.81 -36.50
N HIS A 1077 -20.97 9.92 -37.80
CA HIS A 1077 -22.04 10.73 -38.34
C HIS A 1077 -23.32 9.90 -38.47
N VAL A 1078 -24.39 10.35 -37.82
CA VAL A 1078 -25.66 9.61 -37.72
C VAL A 1078 -26.82 10.52 -38.13
N GLN A 1079 -27.65 10.05 -39.05
CA GLN A 1079 -28.95 10.67 -39.33
C GLN A 1079 -29.99 10.01 -38.41
N ILE A 1080 -30.73 10.80 -37.64
CA ILE A 1080 -31.88 10.35 -36.86
C ILE A 1080 -33.15 10.93 -37.50
N THR A 1081 -34.06 10.04 -37.86
CA THR A 1081 -35.45 10.37 -38.24
C THR A 1081 -36.31 10.56 -36.99
#